data_AF-A0A1V5WA40-F1
#
_entry.id   AF-A0A1V5WA40-F1
#
_cell.length_a   1.000
_cell.length_b   1.000
_cell.length_c   1.000
_cell.angle_alpha   90.00
_cell.angle_beta   90.00
_cell.angle_gamma   90.00
#
_symmetry.space_group_name_H-M   'P 1'
#
loop_
_entity.id
_entity.type
_entity.pdbx_description
1 polymer ?
#
loop_
_entity_poly.entity_id
_entity_poly.type
_entity_poly.pdbx_seq_one_letter_code
_entity_poly.pdbx_strand_id
1 'polypeptide(L)'
;MNKKIYGLACIFLLIFYGSKNISGQNNNIPKNEIISKLNAVRELGGDLLGYSDEILSLLEEKKTINRELPPEELLDEIDKFDSQSEAIDPLSALSSWIDLGKARRLETITIPDKKGFKISAASLPSPINDNFKLPVKVKNAIVYASDRSVPAEFYYIRINNSGKLLECLNFLESKLKLFNYLSSGYAVDFLTRKKILKQIAFPDGDLLKELTPTIDEFIITGSDPFIVEGSDISLIIRPSDSKAFSYVLNSFRKKIAENYKIEDKDITLCGINGKILSSDYRKIHSFIFVLPDGTIIISNSKGACETIIETNFGRHPSLGESKDYLYSRTLYPSLKDKEDIFIYVSDLFIRHLVSPVLKIQESRRIKEASRMAILEKYAIYYYQIKNKMPSSIAEIMSVTDDTAINYSRKNELKLIKENPLFAIAQSLPDDTLTSWSGFERELAKKTKSGKKSKRKKGDPGSLSNAMRVFYRNMTGSSPKSPYEVISLIKNCEVKGISNSIKFQGLKIIDGTFRSVSEEYGMRGLMTPCIDIDDMLISENEALEYKEFLSDFQSYFESTLSPMAIRVKFDPDLSIDGFILKNDNNPLFSLLQSISTEGTMQLNPHFTGKDFLAEIAFKANPAVINEYLLLNKIKIDYRELKNELKDIITGEIRIAFGDGENPIVFNPSSLKILLDQQSYGHYESRAGFFIWLALHPVVISIPLKNEKAGKSFTNSLLAELTNKLNSGNLIKAENFRYSTGGDEINILKLTVGNSLNIRIHTMIRDNNLYITTSEKYIAAIKEQKPAQTSMDESNLCLELNLGNKKNIQEYFLKAFIEDGLNRSLKNFGTIKLMTELYPEKNSDELQEVLYNNFGFITTCPLGGKYEKDKKSGEIFNTQFGYYNLPVIKEGSKGFIIDEINNLFKYRNLSSSFSLTSTGITFKFTAKK
;
A
#
# COMPACT_ATOMS: atom_id res chain seq x y z
N MET A 1 -55.13 -10.53 -1.38
CA MET A 1 -54.50 -10.72 -2.70
C MET A 1 -52.98 -10.80 -2.54
N ASN A 2 -52.43 -11.90 -1.99
CA ASN A 2 -50.97 -12.16 -1.91
C ASN A 2 -50.63 -13.54 -1.27
N LYS A 3 -51.28 -14.61 -1.75
CA LYS A 3 -50.85 -16.00 -1.46
C LYS A 3 -50.62 -16.85 -2.72
N LYS A 4 -51.08 -16.40 -3.89
CA LYS A 4 -50.84 -17.06 -5.19
C LYS A 4 -49.53 -16.66 -5.87
N ILE A 5 -48.90 -15.54 -5.47
CA ILE A 5 -47.62 -15.07 -6.06
C ILE A 5 -46.42 -15.84 -5.48
N TYR A 6 -46.46 -16.24 -4.20
CA TYR A 6 -45.40 -17.07 -3.59
C TYR A 6 -45.40 -18.52 -4.08
N GLY A 7 -46.57 -19.08 -4.45
CA GLY A 7 -46.67 -20.43 -5.00
C GLY A 7 -46.07 -20.58 -6.40
N LEU A 8 -46.17 -19.54 -7.24
CA LEU A 8 -45.56 -19.55 -8.58
C LEU A 8 -44.04 -19.31 -8.54
N ALA A 9 -43.54 -18.51 -7.59
CA ALA A 9 -42.09 -18.28 -7.44
C ALA A 9 -41.33 -19.53 -6.98
N CYS A 10 -41.92 -20.35 -6.10
CA CYS A 10 -41.30 -21.61 -5.66
C CYS A 10 -41.29 -22.69 -6.75
N ILE A 11 -42.28 -22.70 -7.65
CA ILE A 11 -42.32 -23.63 -8.79
C ILE A 11 -41.30 -23.21 -9.87
N PHE A 12 -41.08 -21.90 -10.06
CA PHE A 12 -40.03 -21.39 -10.95
C PHE A 12 -38.61 -21.68 -10.43
N LEU A 13 -38.39 -21.64 -9.12
CA LEU A 13 -37.11 -21.99 -8.48
C LEU A 13 -36.81 -23.51 -8.48
N LEU A 14 -37.83 -24.36 -8.42
CA LEU A 14 -37.67 -25.81 -8.49
C LEU A 14 -37.42 -26.34 -9.92
N ILE A 15 -37.80 -25.59 -10.96
CA ILE A 15 -37.51 -25.95 -12.36
C ILE A 15 -36.07 -25.59 -12.76
N PHE A 16 -35.42 -24.66 -12.05
CA PHE A 16 -33.99 -24.33 -12.26
C PHE A 16 -33.01 -25.20 -11.47
N TYR A 17 -33.47 -25.94 -10.45
CA TYR A 17 -32.66 -26.89 -9.66
C TYR A 17 -32.88 -28.36 -10.06
N GLY A 18 -33.12 -28.61 -11.35
CA GLY A 18 -33.07 -29.97 -11.90
C GLY A 18 -31.61 -30.42 -12.01
N SER A 19 -31.14 -31.25 -11.08
CA SER A 19 -29.85 -31.93 -11.17
C SER A 19 -29.79 -32.74 -12.47
N LYS A 20 -29.13 -32.19 -13.50
CA LYS A 20 -28.75 -32.97 -14.67
C LYS A 20 -27.50 -33.76 -14.29
N ASN A 21 -27.71 -35.05 -14.04
CA ASN A 21 -26.67 -36.06 -14.08
C ASN A 21 -25.94 -35.95 -15.43
N ILE A 22 -24.72 -35.41 -15.42
CA ILE A 22 -23.80 -35.50 -16.56
C ILE A 22 -23.07 -36.83 -16.42
N SER A 23 -23.71 -37.88 -16.93
CA SER A 23 -23.03 -39.12 -17.29
C SER A 23 -22.25 -38.89 -18.59
N GLY A 24 -21.08 -38.29 -18.47
CA GLY A 24 -20.06 -38.26 -19.50
C GLY A 24 -18.82 -38.97 -18.97
N GLN A 25 -18.77 -40.30 -19.11
CA GLN A 25 -17.57 -41.08 -18.79
C GLN A 25 -16.42 -40.61 -19.69
N ASN A 26 -15.46 -39.91 -19.09
CA ASN A 26 -14.12 -39.72 -19.64
C ASN A 26 -13.12 -39.98 -18.51
N ASN A 27 -12.12 -40.83 -18.78
CA ASN A 27 -11.21 -41.49 -17.84
C ASN A 27 -10.20 -40.56 -17.08
N ASN A 28 -10.60 -39.39 -16.57
CA ASN A 28 -9.74 -38.45 -15.83
C ASN A 28 -10.29 -38.10 -14.42
N ILE A 29 -10.61 -39.13 -13.64
CA ILE A 29 -11.19 -39.03 -12.29
C ILE A 29 -10.49 -38.03 -11.34
N PRO A 30 -9.14 -37.89 -11.31
CA PRO A 30 -8.47 -36.96 -10.39
C PRO A 30 -8.67 -35.48 -10.73
N LYS A 31 -8.76 -35.13 -12.02
CA LYS A 31 -8.83 -33.72 -12.46
C LYS A 31 -10.20 -33.10 -12.18
N ASN A 32 -11.28 -33.86 -12.35
CA ASN A 32 -12.64 -33.39 -12.06
C ASN A 32 -12.86 -33.20 -10.55
N GLU A 33 -12.23 -34.03 -9.72
CA GLU A 33 -12.25 -33.86 -8.27
C GLU A 33 -11.50 -32.59 -7.83
N ILE A 34 -10.32 -32.32 -8.42
CA ILE A 34 -9.56 -31.08 -8.19
C ILE A 34 -10.41 -29.86 -8.59
N ILE A 35 -11.05 -29.88 -9.77
CA ILE A 35 -11.92 -28.79 -10.22
C ILE A 35 -13.06 -28.53 -9.22
N SER A 36 -13.72 -29.59 -8.75
CA SER A 36 -14.78 -29.47 -7.74
C SER A 36 -14.27 -28.82 -6.44
N LYS A 37 -13.10 -29.25 -5.95
CA LYS A 37 -12.46 -28.67 -4.75
C LYS A 37 -12.07 -27.20 -4.95
N LEU A 38 -11.55 -26.83 -6.13
CA LEU A 38 -11.19 -25.45 -6.44
C LEU A 38 -12.40 -24.55 -6.61
N ASN A 39 -13.49 -25.05 -7.20
CA ASN A 39 -14.75 -24.32 -7.27
C ASN A 39 -15.32 -24.06 -5.86
N ALA A 40 -15.23 -25.02 -4.95
CA ALA A 40 -15.62 -24.82 -3.55
C ALA A 40 -14.76 -23.76 -2.83
N VAL A 41 -13.47 -23.64 -3.17
CA VAL A 41 -12.62 -22.54 -2.70
C VAL A 41 -13.10 -21.19 -3.28
N ARG A 42 -13.44 -21.15 -4.57
CA ARG A 42 -13.92 -19.94 -5.25
C ARG A 42 -15.29 -19.47 -4.75
N GLU A 43 -16.19 -20.39 -4.43
CA GLU A 43 -17.48 -20.08 -3.80
C GLU A 43 -17.32 -19.37 -2.44
N LEU A 44 -16.19 -19.57 -1.76
CA LEU A 44 -15.80 -18.90 -0.53
C LEU A 44 -14.97 -17.62 -0.77
N GLY A 45 -15.02 -17.04 -1.98
CA GLY A 45 -14.34 -15.80 -2.33
C GLY A 45 -12.91 -15.96 -2.87
N GLY A 46 -12.48 -17.19 -3.20
CA GLY A 46 -11.13 -17.46 -3.71
C GLY A 46 -10.07 -17.59 -2.62
N ASP A 47 -8.83 -17.91 -3.00
CA ASP A 47 -7.70 -18.01 -2.08
C ASP A 47 -6.68 -16.87 -2.26
N LEU A 48 -6.02 -16.49 -1.17
CA LEU A 48 -5.03 -15.43 -1.12
C LEU A 48 -3.75 -15.75 -1.90
N LEU A 49 -3.53 -17.02 -2.25
CA LEU A 49 -2.38 -17.41 -3.07
C LEU A 49 -2.70 -17.21 -4.56
N GLY A 50 -3.96 -16.96 -4.94
CA GLY A 50 -4.43 -17.00 -6.33
C GLY A 50 -4.16 -18.35 -6.97
N TYR A 51 -4.20 -19.44 -6.19
CA TYR A 51 -3.96 -20.80 -6.65
C TYR A 51 -5.17 -21.34 -7.42
N SER A 52 -6.38 -21.17 -6.87
CA SER A 52 -7.62 -21.63 -7.47
C SER A 52 -7.81 -21.07 -8.87
N ASP A 53 -7.61 -19.76 -9.03
CA ASP A 53 -7.85 -19.09 -10.31
C ASP A 53 -6.78 -19.44 -11.35
N GLU A 54 -5.51 -19.48 -10.96
CA GLU A 54 -4.41 -19.89 -11.83
C GLU A 54 -4.62 -21.32 -12.36
N ILE A 55 -4.96 -22.28 -11.47
CA ILE A 55 -5.14 -23.68 -11.86
C ILE A 55 -6.45 -23.89 -12.62
N LEU A 56 -7.52 -23.19 -12.27
CA LEU A 56 -8.77 -23.24 -13.06
C LEU A 56 -8.52 -22.70 -14.47
N SER A 57 -7.83 -21.56 -14.61
CA SER A 57 -7.43 -21.02 -15.92
C SER A 57 -6.58 -22.01 -16.73
N LEU A 58 -5.58 -22.64 -16.09
CA LEU A 58 -4.76 -23.70 -16.70
C LEU A 58 -5.61 -24.89 -17.21
N LEU A 59 -6.70 -25.21 -16.51
CA LEU A 59 -7.63 -26.29 -16.88
C LEU A 59 -8.68 -25.86 -17.92
N GLU A 60 -9.05 -24.57 -17.96
CA GLU A 60 -9.97 -23.95 -18.92
C GLU A 60 -9.36 -23.79 -20.32
N GLU A 61 -8.09 -23.33 -20.42
CA GLU A 61 -7.35 -23.21 -21.70
C GLU A 61 -7.30 -24.54 -22.48
N LYS A 62 -7.53 -25.66 -21.79
CA LYS A 62 -7.50 -27.03 -22.34
C LYS A 62 -8.85 -27.52 -22.88
N LYS A 63 -9.91 -26.68 -22.93
CA LYS A 63 -11.29 -27.03 -23.36
C LYS A 63 -11.84 -28.30 -22.71
N THR A 64 -11.51 -28.52 -21.45
CA THR A 64 -12.10 -29.61 -20.65
C THR A 64 -13.47 -29.24 -20.06
N ILE A 65 -13.92 -27.99 -20.22
CA ILE A 65 -15.15 -27.42 -19.62
C ILE A 65 -15.80 -26.40 -20.58
N ASN A 66 -17.13 -26.39 -20.66
CA ASN A 66 -17.92 -25.24 -21.11
C ASN A 66 -18.41 -24.49 -19.87
N ARG A 67 -18.10 -23.20 -19.75
CA ARG A 67 -18.58 -22.31 -18.67
C ARG A 67 -20.11 -22.23 -18.70
N GLU A 68 -20.78 -22.51 -17.58
CA GLU A 68 -22.15 -22.02 -17.32
C GLU A 68 -22.09 -21.12 -16.07
N LEU A 69 -22.39 -19.81 -16.27
CA LEU A 69 -22.59 -18.69 -15.31
C LEU A 69 -21.37 -17.76 -15.01
N PRO A 70 -21.63 -16.46 -14.74
CA PRO A 70 -22.02 -15.39 -15.67
C PRO A 70 -20.83 -14.42 -15.96
N PRO A 71 -20.96 -13.49 -16.92
CA PRO A 71 -19.84 -12.76 -17.51
C PRO A 71 -19.29 -11.62 -16.63
N GLU A 72 -17.97 -11.58 -16.51
CA GLU A 72 -17.03 -10.44 -16.63
C GLU A 72 -17.28 -9.07 -15.96
N GLU A 73 -18.41 -8.78 -15.30
CA GLU A 73 -18.66 -7.42 -14.78
C GLU A 73 -18.61 -7.25 -13.25
N LEU A 74 -18.69 -8.31 -12.44
CA LEU A 74 -18.65 -8.19 -10.97
C LEU A 74 -17.28 -8.48 -10.33
N LEU A 75 -16.40 -9.18 -11.06
CA LEU A 75 -15.07 -9.58 -10.58
C LEU A 75 -13.97 -8.67 -11.14
N ASP A 76 -14.15 -8.07 -12.32
CA ASP A 76 -13.16 -7.17 -12.92
C ASP A 76 -12.97 -5.85 -12.14
N GLU A 77 -13.97 -5.39 -11.38
CA GLU A 77 -13.82 -4.24 -10.48
C GLU A 77 -13.10 -4.61 -9.17
N ILE A 78 -13.20 -5.86 -8.74
CA ILE A 78 -12.52 -6.38 -7.54
C ILE A 78 -11.08 -6.78 -7.91
N ASP A 79 -10.83 -7.37 -9.08
CA ASP A 79 -9.52 -7.81 -9.56
C ASP A 79 -8.63 -6.64 -10.02
N LYS A 80 -9.20 -5.53 -10.52
CA LYS A 80 -8.43 -4.29 -10.71
C LYS A 80 -8.00 -3.66 -9.38
N PHE A 81 -8.74 -3.90 -8.29
CA PHE A 81 -8.38 -3.51 -6.94
C PHE A 81 -7.42 -4.52 -6.26
N ASP A 82 -7.57 -5.81 -6.54
CA ASP A 82 -6.87 -6.91 -5.86
C ASP A 82 -5.53 -7.28 -6.53
N SER A 83 -5.40 -7.19 -7.86
CA SER A 83 -4.10 -7.41 -8.55
C SER A 83 -3.08 -6.27 -8.35
N GLN A 84 -3.56 -5.08 -7.98
CA GLN A 84 -2.70 -3.96 -7.59
C GLN A 84 -2.39 -3.93 -6.08
N SER A 85 -3.00 -4.82 -5.28
CA SER A 85 -2.85 -4.86 -3.83
C SER A 85 -2.17 -6.14 -3.32
N GLU A 86 -1.19 -6.65 -4.08
CA GLU A 86 -0.11 -7.44 -3.48
C GLU A 86 0.38 -6.70 -2.24
N ALA A 87 0.34 -7.39 -1.09
CA ALA A 87 0.52 -6.83 0.25
C ALA A 87 1.51 -5.67 0.29
N ILE A 88 0.98 -4.45 0.24
CA ILE A 88 1.78 -3.24 0.24
C ILE A 88 2.28 -3.07 1.68
N ASP A 89 3.57 -3.34 1.90
CA ASP A 89 4.27 -3.06 3.17
C ASP A 89 3.97 -1.62 3.63
N PRO A 90 3.78 -1.31 4.92
CA PRO A 90 3.50 0.04 5.39
C PRO A 90 4.53 1.10 4.97
N LEU A 91 5.81 0.71 4.88
CA LEU A 91 6.88 1.59 4.43
C LEU A 91 6.92 1.69 2.90
N SER A 92 6.58 0.62 2.19
CA SER A 92 6.27 0.70 0.75
C SER A 92 5.01 1.50 0.48
N ALA A 93 4.05 1.55 1.41
CA ALA A 93 2.86 2.35 1.30
C ALA A 93 3.09 3.79 1.70
N LEU A 94 4.10 4.12 2.53
CA LEU A 94 4.65 5.47 2.59
C LEU A 94 5.20 5.86 1.21
N SER A 95 5.90 4.94 0.52
CA SER A 95 6.29 5.14 -0.88
C SER A 95 5.09 5.24 -1.85
N SER A 96 3.98 4.52 -1.58
CA SER A 96 2.72 4.65 -2.32
C SER A 96 1.89 5.88 -1.94
N TRP A 97 2.06 6.44 -0.73
CA TRP A 97 1.50 7.73 -0.31
C TRP A 97 2.25 8.88 -1.00
N ILE A 98 3.48 8.59 -1.40
CA ILE A 98 4.33 9.34 -2.32
C ILE A 98 4.02 8.98 -3.81
N ASP A 99 3.04 8.08 -4.06
CA ASP A 99 2.59 7.59 -5.38
C ASP A 99 3.66 6.88 -6.25
N LEU A 100 4.83 6.52 -5.66
CA LEU A 100 5.90 5.78 -6.36
C LEU A 100 5.49 4.37 -6.80
N GLY A 101 4.42 3.82 -6.23
CA GLY A 101 3.89 2.49 -6.59
C GLY A 101 3.03 2.49 -7.86
N LYS A 102 2.50 3.64 -8.29
CA LYS A 102 1.67 3.77 -9.50
C LYS A 102 2.45 4.30 -10.71
N ALA A 103 3.59 4.96 -10.49
CA ALA A 103 4.57 5.14 -11.55
C ALA A 103 4.94 3.75 -12.03
N ARG A 104 4.55 3.41 -13.27
CA ARG A 104 4.69 2.09 -13.89
C ARG A 104 5.85 1.34 -13.24
N ARG A 105 5.55 0.27 -12.48
CA ARG A 105 6.58 -0.74 -12.17
C ARG A 105 7.27 -1.00 -13.51
N LEU A 106 8.58 -1.24 -13.55
CA LEU A 106 9.27 -1.56 -14.82
C LEU A 106 8.67 -2.87 -15.35
N GLU A 107 7.52 -2.77 -16.03
CA GLU A 107 6.51 -3.82 -16.19
C GLU A 107 7.00 -4.81 -17.24
N THR A 108 7.90 -4.37 -18.12
CA THR A 108 8.31 -5.10 -19.32
C THR A 108 9.73 -5.67 -19.30
N ILE A 109 10.51 -5.54 -18.21
CA ILE A 109 11.77 -6.31 -18.06
C ILE A 109 11.49 -7.79 -18.30
N THR A 110 11.92 -8.27 -19.45
CA THR A 110 11.89 -9.67 -19.87
C THR A 110 13.04 -10.40 -19.19
N ILE A 111 12.89 -11.70 -18.96
CA ILE A 111 13.93 -12.54 -18.34
C ILE A 111 15.26 -12.26 -19.05
N PRO A 112 16.28 -11.77 -18.33
CA PRO A 112 17.47 -11.27 -18.99
C PRO A 112 18.26 -12.42 -19.59
N ASP A 113 18.54 -12.32 -20.88
CA ASP A 113 19.64 -13.08 -21.47
C ASP A 113 20.92 -12.43 -20.97
N LYS A 114 21.66 -13.07 -20.05
CA LYS A 114 22.89 -12.52 -19.42
C LYS A 114 23.94 -12.04 -20.46
N LYS A 115 23.80 -12.45 -21.73
CA LYS A 115 24.61 -12.00 -22.87
C LYS A 115 24.37 -10.55 -23.32
N GLY A 116 23.38 -9.83 -22.75
CA GLY A 116 23.02 -8.46 -23.10
C GLY A 116 23.38 -7.36 -22.09
N PHE A 117 23.87 -7.71 -20.90
CA PHE A 117 24.19 -6.74 -19.85
C PHE A 117 25.51 -6.00 -20.15
N LYS A 118 25.40 -4.71 -20.50
CA LYS A 118 26.57 -3.88 -20.87
C LYS A 118 26.58 -2.48 -20.29
N ILE A 119 25.44 -2.02 -19.76
CA ILE A 119 25.29 -0.67 -19.23
C ILE A 119 25.41 -0.75 -17.71
N SER A 120 26.17 0.15 -17.09
CA SER A 120 26.19 0.27 -15.63
C SER A 120 24.95 1.02 -15.17
N ALA A 121 24.19 0.50 -14.20
CA ALA A 121 23.03 1.20 -13.63
C ALA A 121 23.41 2.59 -13.10
N ALA A 122 24.59 2.72 -12.49
CA ALA A 122 25.12 4.00 -12.00
C ALA A 122 25.41 5.03 -13.10
N SER A 123 25.47 4.62 -14.38
CA SER A 123 25.64 5.53 -15.52
C SER A 123 24.34 6.17 -16.00
N LEU A 124 23.18 5.68 -15.53
CA LEU A 124 21.88 6.27 -15.85
C LEU A 124 21.66 7.57 -15.06
N PRO A 125 20.92 8.55 -15.63
CA PRO A 125 20.59 9.77 -14.91
C PRO A 125 19.78 9.45 -13.66
N SER A 126 20.18 10.01 -12.52
CA SER A 126 19.37 10.01 -11.31
C SER A 126 18.52 11.29 -11.28
N PRO A 127 17.34 11.32 -10.66
CA PRO A 127 16.54 12.53 -10.58
C PRO A 127 17.35 13.68 -9.94
N ILE A 128 17.42 14.80 -10.66
CA ILE A 128 18.20 15.98 -10.28
C ILE A 128 17.31 16.86 -9.40
N ASN A 129 17.47 16.79 -8.08
CA ASN A 129 16.88 17.79 -7.21
C ASN A 129 17.93 18.83 -6.79
N ASP A 130 18.33 19.70 -7.71
CA ASP A 130 19.26 20.81 -7.43
C ASP A 130 18.58 21.97 -6.68
N ASN A 131 17.28 21.86 -6.38
CA ASN A 131 16.49 22.94 -5.80
C ASN A 131 16.50 22.97 -4.26
N PHE A 132 17.23 22.06 -3.61
CA PHE A 132 17.30 22.03 -2.16
C PHE A 132 18.19 23.15 -1.59
N LYS A 133 17.60 24.32 -1.40
CA LYS A 133 18.25 25.44 -0.72
C LYS A 133 17.86 25.45 0.75
N LEU A 134 18.78 25.03 1.62
CA LEU A 134 18.60 25.18 3.06
C LEU A 134 18.45 26.66 3.41
N PRO A 135 17.36 27.06 4.10
CA PRO A 135 16.99 28.45 4.25
C PRO A 135 17.91 29.25 5.18
N VAL A 136 18.77 28.62 6.00
CA VAL A 136 19.63 29.29 7.00
C VAL A 136 20.92 28.50 7.27
N LYS A 137 21.98 29.18 7.77
CA LYS A 137 23.14 28.52 8.39
C LYS A 137 22.71 27.71 9.61
N VAL A 138 22.99 26.40 9.61
CA VAL A 138 22.87 25.52 10.79
C VAL A 138 23.63 26.16 11.96
N LYS A 139 22.93 26.43 13.07
CA LYS A 139 23.53 26.88 14.34
C LYS A 139 23.11 25.93 15.45
N ASN A 140 24.06 25.47 16.27
CA ASN A 140 23.82 24.73 17.52
C ASN A 140 22.99 23.44 17.39
N ALA A 141 23.15 22.67 16.30
CA ALA A 141 22.53 21.36 16.19
C ALA A 141 23.13 20.40 17.24
N ILE A 142 22.28 19.81 18.08
CA ILE A 142 22.67 18.78 19.06
C ILE A 142 22.40 17.42 18.41
N VAL A 143 23.48 16.70 18.11
CA VAL A 143 23.47 15.34 17.54
C VAL A 143 24.24 14.40 18.44
N TYR A 144 23.87 13.12 18.42
CA TYR A 144 24.59 12.09 19.15
C TYR A 144 25.76 11.55 18.33
N ALA A 145 26.73 10.96 19.00
CA ALA A 145 27.90 10.39 18.33
C ALA A 145 27.52 9.25 17.36
N SER A 146 26.58 8.38 17.77
CA SER A 146 26.08 7.27 16.94
C SER A 146 25.33 7.69 15.69
N ASP A 147 24.85 8.93 15.62
CA ASP A 147 24.24 9.46 14.39
C ASP A 147 25.26 9.55 13.26
N ARG A 148 26.56 9.63 13.60
CA ARG A 148 27.64 9.65 12.60
C ARG A 148 27.93 8.29 11.98
N SER A 149 27.53 7.21 12.65
CA SER A 149 27.69 5.84 12.16
C SER A 149 26.61 5.45 11.15
N VAL A 150 25.57 6.27 10.98
CA VAL A 150 24.45 5.99 10.07
C VAL A 150 24.79 6.54 8.67
N PRO A 151 24.74 5.71 7.61
CA PRO A 151 24.86 6.17 6.23
C PRO A 151 23.81 7.22 5.88
N ALA A 152 24.19 8.27 5.16
CA ALA A 152 23.30 9.39 4.86
C ALA A 152 22.11 8.99 3.98
N GLU A 153 22.25 7.94 3.17
CA GLU A 153 21.24 7.37 2.29
C GLU A 153 20.43 6.23 2.91
N PHE A 154 20.48 6.03 4.23
CA PHE A 154 19.63 5.06 4.92
C PHE A 154 18.48 5.77 5.65
N TYR A 155 17.36 5.08 5.87
CA TYR A 155 16.34 5.58 6.79
C TYR A 155 16.85 5.55 8.24
N TYR A 156 16.36 6.45 9.08
CA TYR A 156 16.83 6.58 10.45
C TYR A 156 15.68 6.55 11.45
N ILE A 157 15.73 5.61 12.38
CA ILE A 157 14.81 5.53 13.53
C ILE A 157 15.65 5.40 14.79
N ARG A 158 15.58 6.39 15.67
CA ARG A 158 16.28 6.39 16.96
C ARG A 158 15.28 6.25 18.10
N ILE A 159 15.61 5.38 19.06
CA ILE A 159 14.92 5.27 20.33
C ILE A 159 15.81 5.92 21.39
N ASN A 160 15.39 7.09 21.88
CA ASN A 160 16.17 7.92 22.79
C ASN A 160 16.08 7.47 24.24
N ASN A 161 14.97 6.85 24.61
CA ASN A 161 14.74 6.30 25.94
C ASN A 161 14.81 4.78 25.87
N SER A 162 16.00 4.23 26.13
CA SER A 162 16.18 2.77 26.15
C SER A 162 15.22 2.10 27.12
N GLY A 163 14.94 2.68 28.29
CA GLY A 163 13.95 2.17 29.25
C GLY A 163 12.54 1.96 28.67
N LYS A 164 12.20 2.63 27.56
CA LYS A 164 10.93 2.45 26.82
C LYS A 164 11.08 1.68 25.51
N LEU A 165 12.22 1.02 25.26
CA LEU A 165 12.50 0.31 24.01
C LEU A 165 11.38 -0.66 23.63
N LEU A 166 10.93 -1.50 24.57
CA LEU A 166 9.85 -2.45 24.32
C LEU A 166 8.52 -1.73 24.00
N GLU A 167 8.20 -0.65 24.70
CA GLU A 167 7.00 0.16 24.44
C GLU A 167 7.07 0.82 23.04
N CYS A 168 8.23 1.36 22.68
CA CYS A 168 8.49 1.96 21.37
C CYS A 168 8.30 0.94 20.24
N LEU A 169 8.91 -0.25 20.37
CA LEU A 169 8.77 -1.33 19.38
C LEU A 169 7.32 -1.82 19.27
N ASN A 170 6.61 -1.95 20.41
CA ASN A 170 5.19 -2.32 20.41
C ASN A 170 4.32 -1.25 19.76
N PHE A 171 4.61 0.03 19.99
CA PHE A 171 3.92 1.14 19.35
C PHE A 171 4.14 1.12 17.83
N LEU A 172 5.39 0.98 17.38
CA LEU A 172 5.71 0.87 15.96
C LEU A 172 4.98 -0.32 15.33
N GLU A 173 5.04 -1.50 15.96
CA GLU A 173 4.35 -2.70 15.47
C GLU A 173 2.83 -2.54 15.40
N SER A 174 2.20 -1.97 16.43
CA SER A 174 0.73 -1.80 16.45
C SER A 174 0.28 -0.84 15.36
N LYS A 175 1.01 0.26 15.14
CA LYS A 175 0.71 1.22 14.07
C LYS A 175 0.98 0.65 12.70
N LEU A 176 2.05 -0.14 12.52
CA LEU A 176 2.29 -0.89 11.30
C LEU A 176 1.19 -1.91 11.02
N LYS A 177 0.69 -2.64 12.04
CA LYS A 177 -0.42 -3.59 11.91
C LYS A 177 -1.73 -2.91 11.53
N LEU A 178 -2.10 -1.83 12.22
CA LEU A 178 -3.28 -1.04 11.89
C LEU A 178 -3.17 -0.45 10.48
N PHE A 179 -2.01 0.08 10.12
CA PHE A 179 -1.76 0.61 8.79
C PHE A 179 -1.90 -0.49 7.74
N ASN A 180 -1.26 -1.65 7.91
CA ASN A 180 -1.39 -2.81 7.02
C ASN A 180 -2.84 -3.24 6.84
N TYR A 181 -3.58 -3.27 7.94
CA TYR A 181 -5.01 -3.58 7.91
C TYR A 181 -5.78 -2.55 7.04
N LEU A 182 -5.52 -1.26 7.22
CA LEU A 182 -6.18 -0.20 6.46
C LEU A 182 -5.72 -0.14 4.98
N SER A 183 -4.48 -0.52 4.70
CA SER A 183 -3.86 -0.40 3.37
C SER A 183 -4.07 -1.61 2.48
N SER A 184 -4.02 -2.82 3.05
CA SER A 184 -4.24 -4.08 2.33
C SER A 184 -5.74 -4.32 2.10
N GLY A 185 -6.09 -5.27 1.22
CA GLY A 185 -7.46 -5.76 1.05
C GLY A 185 -7.80 -6.99 1.91
N TYR A 186 -6.87 -7.43 2.77
CA TYR A 186 -6.92 -8.75 3.42
C TYR A 186 -6.61 -8.68 4.93
N ALA A 187 -6.96 -9.73 5.67
CA ALA A 187 -6.68 -9.85 7.09
C ALA A 187 -5.60 -10.92 7.36
N VAL A 188 -4.34 -10.57 7.09
CA VAL A 188 -3.18 -11.46 7.30
C VAL A 188 -2.12 -10.80 8.17
N ASP A 189 -1.32 -11.61 8.85
CA ASP A 189 -0.12 -11.17 9.55
C ASP A 189 1.12 -11.87 8.96
N PHE A 190 2.09 -11.08 8.49
CA PHE A 190 3.38 -11.58 7.97
C PHE A 190 4.36 -11.94 9.09
N LEU A 191 3.98 -11.71 10.35
CA LEU A 191 4.80 -11.89 11.54
C LEU A 191 6.13 -11.14 11.43
N THR A 192 6.09 -9.93 10.84
CA THR A 192 7.26 -9.16 10.41
C THR A 192 8.29 -8.97 11.51
N ARG A 193 7.90 -8.49 12.71
CA ARG A 193 8.83 -8.34 13.84
C ARG A 193 9.49 -9.66 14.22
N LYS A 194 8.69 -10.71 14.41
CA LYS A 194 9.18 -12.04 14.78
C LYS A 194 10.14 -12.60 13.71
N LYS A 195 9.82 -12.39 12.43
CA LYS A 195 10.63 -12.78 11.27
C LYS A 195 11.99 -12.07 11.29
N ILE A 196 12.00 -10.74 11.42
CA ILE A 196 13.22 -9.91 11.42
C ILE A 196 14.09 -10.25 12.62
N LEU A 197 13.56 -10.18 13.84
CA LEU A 197 14.32 -10.43 15.07
C LEU A 197 14.96 -11.82 15.07
N LYS A 198 14.24 -12.82 14.56
CA LYS A 198 14.77 -14.16 14.32
C LYS A 198 15.91 -14.13 13.30
N GLN A 199 15.72 -13.47 12.15
CA GLN A 199 16.73 -13.41 11.09
C GLN A 199 18.03 -12.76 11.59
N ILE A 200 17.96 -11.61 12.27
CA ILE A 200 19.12 -10.91 12.85
C ILE A 200 19.62 -11.54 14.17
N ALA A 201 19.01 -12.63 14.64
CA ALA A 201 19.34 -13.28 15.90
C ALA A 201 19.36 -12.32 17.12
N PHE A 202 18.36 -11.45 17.21
CA PHE A 202 18.15 -10.52 18.33
C PHE A 202 16.95 -10.95 19.19
N PRO A 203 17.04 -10.86 20.54
CA PRO A 203 15.97 -11.36 21.41
C PRO A 203 14.74 -10.45 21.43
N ASP A 204 13.61 -11.04 21.82
CA ASP A 204 12.33 -10.35 22.01
C ASP A 204 11.75 -10.69 23.40
N GLY A 205 10.67 -10.01 23.79
CA GLY A 205 9.94 -10.29 25.03
C GLY A 205 10.76 -10.04 26.29
N ASP A 206 10.79 -11.00 27.21
CA ASP A 206 11.42 -10.82 28.53
C ASP A 206 12.96 -10.69 28.44
N LEU A 207 13.61 -11.39 27.50
CA LEU A 207 15.04 -11.22 27.25
C LEU A 207 15.38 -9.81 26.73
N LEU A 208 14.49 -9.20 25.95
CA LEU A 208 14.67 -7.81 25.53
C LEU A 208 14.53 -6.84 26.72
N LYS A 209 13.62 -7.12 27.66
CA LYS A 209 13.50 -6.34 28.91
C LYS A 209 14.77 -6.44 29.76
N GLU A 210 15.41 -7.62 29.79
CA GLU A 210 16.70 -7.81 30.48
C GLU A 210 17.86 -7.06 29.80
N LEU A 211 17.85 -6.97 28.46
CA LEU A 211 18.87 -6.22 27.71
C LEU A 211 18.70 -4.70 27.83
N THR A 212 17.45 -4.24 27.91
CA THR A 212 17.09 -2.82 27.85
C THR A 212 17.94 -1.90 28.76
N PRO A 213 18.18 -2.22 30.05
CA PRO A 213 18.96 -1.36 30.95
C PRO A 213 20.45 -1.22 30.55
N THR A 214 20.97 -2.15 29.73
CA THR A 214 22.36 -2.17 29.28
C THR A 214 22.59 -1.35 28.00
N ILE A 215 21.56 -0.68 27.49
CA ILE A 215 21.59 0.09 26.25
C ILE A 215 21.51 1.59 26.57
N ASP A 216 22.45 2.39 26.05
CA ASP A 216 22.39 3.86 26.12
C ASP A 216 21.78 4.44 24.84
N GLU A 217 22.18 3.93 23.67
CA GLU A 217 21.69 4.40 22.37
C GLU A 217 21.23 3.22 21.51
N PHE A 218 20.08 3.36 20.83
CA PHE A 218 19.50 2.34 19.98
C PHE A 218 18.95 2.96 18.69
N ILE A 219 19.50 2.56 17.55
CA ILE A 219 19.10 3.02 16.22
C ILE A 219 18.73 1.81 15.36
N ILE A 220 17.64 1.96 14.61
CA ILE A 220 17.19 1.04 13.54
C ILE A 220 17.36 1.78 12.21
N THR A 221 18.03 1.15 11.25
CA THR A 221 18.34 1.75 9.96
C THR A 221 18.42 0.69 8.86
N GLY A 222 18.31 1.10 7.60
CA GLY A 222 18.42 0.24 6.42
C GLY A 222 18.37 1.03 5.12
N SER A 223 18.76 0.38 4.02
CA SER A 223 18.89 0.99 2.70
C SER A 223 17.56 1.09 1.94
N ASP A 224 16.57 0.27 2.28
CA ASP A 224 15.27 0.27 1.60
C ASP A 224 14.08 0.00 2.55
N PRO A 225 12.83 0.34 2.17
CA PRO A 225 11.65 0.16 3.01
C PRO A 225 10.94 -1.20 2.85
N PHE A 226 11.46 -2.14 2.07
CA PHE A 226 10.73 -3.31 1.57
C PHE A 226 10.77 -4.53 2.52
N ILE A 227 10.31 -4.34 3.75
CA ILE A 227 10.50 -5.27 4.88
C ILE A 227 9.72 -6.59 4.69
N VAL A 228 8.53 -6.54 4.08
CA VAL A 228 7.72 -7.74 3.81
C VAL A 228 8.45 -8.70 2.86
N GLU A 229 9.07 -8.19 1.79
CA GLU A 229 9.77 -8.96 0.77
C GLU A 229 11.13 -9.49 1.26
N GLY A 230 11.91 -8.65 1.96
CA GLY A 230 13.25 -8.98 2.44
C GLY A 230 14.24 -7.83 2.36
N SER A 231 13.96 -6.74 3.07
CA SER A 231 14.86 -5.58 3.21
C SER A 231 16.05 -5.83 4.13
N ASP A 232 17.08 -5.00 4.02
CA ASP A 232 18.13 -4.91 5.01
C ASP A 232 17.66 -4.13 6.25
N ILE A 233 17.96 -4.67 7.42
CA ILE A 233 17.69 -4.06 8.71
C ILE A 233 18.94 -4.19 9.55
N SER A 234 19.40 -3.04 10.02
CA SER A 234 20.58 -2.91 10.85
C SER A 234 20.23 -2.21 12.16
N LEU A 235 20.72 -2.76 13.26
CA LEU A 235 20.69 -2.17 14.58
C LEU A 235 22.08 -1.59 14.88
N ILE A 236 22.13 -0.31 15.24
CA ILE A 236 23.33 0.34 15.77
C ILE A 236 23.08 0.62 17.25
N ILE A 237 23.86 -0.03 18.11
CA ILE A 237 23.65 -0.07 19.55
C ILE A 237 24.90 0.43 20.25
N ARG A 238 24.74 1.43 21.12
CA ARG A 238 25.79 1.84 22.06
C ARG A 238 25.41 1.32 23.45
N PRO A 239 26.11 0.31 23.97
CA PRO A 239 25.79 -0.23 25.28
C PRO A 239 26.28 0.70 26.40
N SER A 240 25.49 0.84 27.46
CA SER A 240 25.92 1.47 28.72
C SER A 240 26.85 0.53 29.52
N ASP A 241 26.61 -0.78 29.43
CA ASP A 241 27.49 -1.86 29.93
C ASP A 241 27.73 -2.90 28.81
N SER A 242 28.86 -2.75 28.12
CA SER A 242 29.24 -3.61 27.00
C SER A 242 29.37 -5.09 27.41
N LYS A 243 29.86 -5.38 28.62
CA LYS A 243 30.05 -6.77 29.08
C LYS A 243 28.72 -7.46 29.35
N ALA A 244 27.82 -6.77 30.05
CA ALA A 244 26.49 -7.29 30.34
C ALA A 244 25.67 -7.48 29.06
N PHE A 245 25.69 -6.49 28.16
CA PHE A 245 25.01 -6.56 26.86
C PHE A 245 25.52 -7.76 26.04
N SER A 246 26.84 -7.88 25.87
CA SER A 246 27.44 -8.99 25.10
C SER A 246 27.16 -10.35 25.74
N TYR A 247 27.12 -10.47 27.07
CA TYR A 247 26.81 -11.73 27.74
C TYR A 247 25.39 -12.23 27.39
N VAL A 248 24.39 -11.37 27.55
CA VAL A 248 22.99 -11.72 27.27
C VAL A 248 22.80 -12.03 25.78
N LEU A 249 23.33 -11.18 24.90
CA LEU A 249 23.21 -11.39 23.45
C LEU A 249 23.91 -12.67 22.98
N ASN A 250 25.14 -12.94 23.44
CA ASN A 250 25.86 -14.16 23.07
C ASN A 250 25.16 -15.42 23.59
N SER A 251 24.55 -15.37 24.78
CA SER A 251 23.76 -16.49 25.31
C SER A 251 22.56 -16.82 24.41
N PHE A 252 21.89 -15.80 23.88
CA PHE A 252 20.77 -15.95 22.96
C PHE A 252 21.23 -16.48 21.60
N ARG A 253 22.30 -15.91 21.04
CA ARG A 253 22.91 -16.34 19.78
C ARG A 253 23.35 -17.81 19.83
N LYS A 254 23.95 -18.25 20.94
CA LYS A 254 24.35 -19.65 21.14
C LYS A 254 23.15 -20.60 21.10
N LYS A 255 22.03 -20.24 21.75
CA LYS A 255 20.78 -21.02 21.68
C LYS A 255 20.24 -21.11 20.25
N ILE A 256 20.30 -20.03 19.47
CA ILE A 256 19.90 -20.05 18.06
C ILE A 256 20.82 -20.97 17.26
N ALA A 257 22.14 -20.86 17.43
CA ALA A 257 23.12 -21.70 16.75
C ALA A 257 22.87 -23.20 17.03
N GLU A 258 22.61 -23.57 18.29
CA GLU A 258 22.27 -24.93 18.70
C GLU A 258 20.93 -25.40 18.08
N ASN A 259 19.87 -24.58 18.17
CA ASN A 259 18.54 -24.94 17.67
C ASN A 259 18.50 -25.16 16.15
N TYR A 260 19.27 -24.37 15.39
CA TYR A 260 19.32 -24.47 13.93
C TYR A 260 20.52 -25.26 13.41
N LYS A 261 21.37 -25.78 14.30
CA LYS A 261 22.62 -26.50 13.95
C LYS A 261 23.53 -25.68 13.02
N ILE A 262 23.69 -24.40 13.35
CA ILE A 262 24.50 -23.44 12.59
C ILE A 262 25.80 -23.18 13.34
N GLU A 263 26.89 -23.03 12.60
CA GLU A 263 28.18 -22.60 13.14
C GLU A 263 28.28 -21.08 13.20
N ASP A 264 28.80 -20.55 14.31
CA ASP A 264 29.13 -19.12 14.47
C ASP A 264 30.52 -18.87 13.86
N LYS A 265 30.55 -18.31 12.65
CA LYS A 265 31.78 -18.16 11.87
C LYS A 265 32.37 -16.77 12.04
N ASP A 266 33.69 -16.68 12.13
CA ASP A 266 34.38 -15.40 12.10
C ASP A 266 34.36 -14.82 10.67
N ILE A 267 34.20 -13.50 10.58
CA ILE A 267 34.22 -12.75 9.32
C ILE A 267 34.93 -11.42 9.52
N THR A 268 35.68 -10.96 8.52
CA THR A 268 36.32 -9.65 8.53
C THR A 268 35.74 -8.79 7.41
N LEU A 269 35.17 -7.63 7.75
CA LEU A 269 34.69 -6.64 6.79
C LEU A 269 35.38 -5.31 7.08
N CYS A 270 35.87 -4.63 6.03
CA CYS A 270 36.51 -3.31 6.16
C CYS A 270 37.64 -3.24 7.20
N GLY A 271 38.32 -4.37 7.48
CA GLY A 271 39.37 -4.49 8.49
C GLY A 271 38.88 -4.72 9.93
N ILE A 272 37.57 -4.90 10.14
CA ILE A 272 36.95 -5.17 11.45
C ILE A 272 36.53 -6.64 11.52
N ASN A 273 36.96 -7.32 12.59
CA ASN A 273 36.54 -8.68 12.87
C ASN A 273 35.15 -8.67 13.50
N GLY A 274 34.29 -9.56 13.01
CA GLY A 274 32.95 -9.79 13.50
C GLY A 274 32.60 -11.26 13.34
N LYS A 275 31.31 -11.54 13.47
CA LYS A 275 30.77 -12.90 13.39
C LYS A 275 29.53 -12.95 12.51
N ILE A 276 29.34 -14.09 11.86
CA ILE A 276 28.17 -14.39 11.07
C ILE A 276 27.51 -15.69 11.55
N LEU A 277 26.21 -15.60 11.82
CA LEU A 277 25.32 -16.75 11.94
C LEU A 277 24.44 -16.81 10.70
N SER A 278 24.58 -17.86 9.89
CA SER A 278 23.79 -18.02 8.67
C SER A 278 23.25 -19.44 8.53
N SER A 279 21.94 -19.55 8.36
CA SER A 279 21.27 -20.80 7.99
C SER A 279 21.08 -20.90 6.47
N ASP A 280 20.60 -22.05 6.02
CA ASP A 280 20.05 -22.19 4.68
C ASP A 280 18.93 -21.18 4.44
N TYR A 281 18.88 -20.66 3.21
CA TYR A 281 17.81 -19.76 2.73
C TYR A 281 17.60 -18.49 3.57
N ARG A 282 18.62 -18.04 4.33
CA ARG A 282 18.59 -16.81 5.15
C ARG A 282 17.50 -16.76 6.24
N LYS A 283 17.02 -17.91 6.74
CA LYS A 283 16.09 -17.94 7.90
C LYS A 283 16.72 -17.33 9.16
N ILE A 284 18.00 -17.63 9.37
CA ILE A 284 18.92 -16.90 10.24
C ILE A 284 19.98 -16.34 9.31
N HIS A 285 20.22 -15.04 9.38
CA HIS A 285 21.28 -14.38 8.64
C HIS A 285 21.64 -13.12 9.41
N SER A 286 22.63 -13.24 10.28
CA SER A 286 22.94 -12.24 11.30
C SER A 286 24.44 -11.99 11.35
N PHE A 287 24.82 -10.78 10.94
CA PHE A 287 26.14 -10.22 11.11
C PHE A 287 26.20 -9.45 12.42
N ILE A 288 27.30 -9.59 13.16
CA ILE A 288 27.59 -8.77 14.33
C ILE A 288 29.02 -8.26 14.30
N PHE A 289 29.18 -6.95 14.49
CA PHE A 289 30.47 -6.27 14.56
C PHE A 289 30.52 -5.39 15.80
N VAL A 290 31.71 -5.32 16.42
CA VAL A 290 31.99 -4.38 17.51
C VAL A 290 33.06 -3.42 17.00
N LEU A 291 32.70 -2.15 16.90
CA LEU A 291 33.58 -1.09 16.44
C LEU A 291 34.57 -0.66 17.55
N PRO A 292 35.69 0.00 17.19
CA PRO A 292 36.70 0.41 18.17
C PRO A 292 36.20 1.37 19.27
N ASP A 293 35.14 2.13 18.99
CA ASP A 293 34.50 3.06 19.94
C ASP A 293 33.47 2.37 20.87
N GLY A 294 33.30 1.04 20.75
CA GLY A 294 32.36 0.24 21.52
C GLY A 294 30.96 0.15 20.92
N THR A 295 30.72 0.77 19.76
CA THR A 295 29.45 0.67 19.03
C THR A 295 29.28 -0.75 18.47
N ILE A 296 28.09 -1.33 18.63
CA ILE A 296 27.75 -2.68 18.16
C ILE A 296 26.80 -2.55 16.96
N ILE A 297 27.14 -3.21 15.86
CA ILE A 297 26.30 -3.33 14.67
C ILE A 297 25.74 -4.75 14.63
N ILE A 298 24.42 -4.89 14.45
CA ILE A 298 23.75 -6.17 14.18
C ILE A 298 22.91 -6.01 12.92
N SER A 299 23.12 -6.82 11.89
CA SER A 299 22.40 -6.66 10.62
C SER A 299 22.08 -8.00 9.95
N ASN A 300 21.07 -8.03 9.09
CA ASN A 300 20.80 -9.12 8.15
C ASN A 300 21.40 -8.90 6.76
N SER A 301 22.27 -7.91 6.57
CA SER A 301 22.90 -7.61 5.29
C SER A 301 24.40 -7.37 5.45
N LYS A 302 25.16 -7.92 4.51
CA LYS A 302 26.60 -7.71 4.43
C LYS A 302 26.91 -6.30 3.91
N GLY A 303 26.26 -5.90 2.81
CA GLY A 303 26.44 -4.57 2.20
C GLY A 303 26.05 -3.44 3.16
N ALA A 304 24.99 -3.62 3.95
CA ALA A 304 24.63 -2.67 5.00
C ALA A 304 25.72 -2.58 6.08
N CYS A 305 26.29 -3.70 6.54
CA CYS A 305 27.40 -3.69 7.50
C CYS A 305 28.62 -2.95 6.93
N GLU A 306 29.03 -3.26 5.69
CA GLU A 306 30.17 -2.60 5.03
C GLU A 306 29.94 -1.09 4.97
N THR A 307 28.76 -0.65 4.54
CA THR A 307 28.41 0.77 4.42
C THR A 307 28.40 1.49 5.77
N ILE A 308 27.82 0.86 6.82
CA ILE A 308 27.82 1.41 8.19
C ILE A 308 29.25 1.51 8.75
N ILE A 309 30.08 0.48 8.54
CA ILE A 309 31.48 0.49 9.01
C ILE A 309 32.28 1.57 8.29
N GLU A 310 32.18 1.69 6.97
CA GLU A 310 32.85 2.73 6.19
C GLU A 310 32.38 4.14 6.59
N THR A 311 31.08 4.32 6.87
CA THR A 311 30.50 5.58 7.38
C THR A 311 31.09 5.95 8.73
N ASN A 312 31.19 4.99 9.66
CA ASN A 312 31.78 5.21 10.98
C ASN A 312 33.26 5.64 10.90
N PHE A 313 34.00 5.18 9.89
CA PHE A 313 35.39 5.59 9.64
C PHE A 313 35.52 6.85 8.77
N GLY A 314 34.42 7.53 8.45
CA GLY A 314 34.42 8.76 7.64
C GLY A 314 34.78 8.53 6.17
N ARG A 315 34.65 7.30 5.67
CA ARG A 315 34.93 6.92 4.27
C ARG A 315 33.66 6.87 3.42
N HIS A 316 32.50 7.03 4.03
CA HIS A 316 31.20 7.07 3.39
C HIS A 316 30.36 8.24 3.97
N PRO A 317 29.50 8.93 3.18
CA PRO A 317 28.63 10.00 3.68
C PRO A 317 27.82 9.61 4.92
N SER A 318 27.87 10.48 5.91
CA SER A 318 27.25 10.28 7.22
C SER A 318 25.99 11.13 7.40
N LEU A 319 24.93 10.53 7.94
CA LEU A 319 23.70 11.25 8.27
C LEU A 319 23.96 12.35 9.30
N GLY A 320 24.77 12.06 10.32
CA GLY A 320 25.16 13.00 11.37
C GLY A 320 25.91 14.24 10.88
N GLU A 321 26.40 14.23 9.63
CA GLU A 321 27.06 15.36 8.97
C GLU A 321 26.20 16.00 7.87
N SER A 322 25.07 15.37 7.52
CA SER A 322 24.19 15.83 6.47
C SER A 322 23.52 17.15 6.88
N LYS A 323 23.52 18.13 5.97
CA LYS A 323 23.08 19.50 6.28
C LYS A 323 21.58 19.58 6.56
N ASP A 324 20.77 18.77 5.87
CA ASP A 324 19.34 18.63 6.08
C ASP A 324 19.02 18.02 7.45
N TYR A 325 19.77 17.01 7.88
CA TYR A 325 19.65 16.39 9.19
C TYR A 325 20.08 17.35 10.29
N LEU A 326 21.22 18.02 10.12
CA LEU A 326 21.67 19.02 11.07
C LEU A 326 20.66 20.17 11.20
N TYR A 327 20.06 20.60 10.08
CA TYR A 327 18.98 21.58 10.09
C TYR A 327 17.75 21.07 10.85
N SER A 328 17.29 19.84 10.59
CA SER A 328 16.15 19.26 11.32
C SER A 328 16.43 19.15 12.82
N ARG A 329 17.67 18.87 13.21
CA ARG A 329 18.14 18.88 14.61
C ARG A 329 18.30 20.26 15.24
N THR A 330 18.31 21.34 14.45
CA THR A 330 18.12 22.70 15.01
C THR A 330 16.67 22.96 15.41
N LEU A 331 15.71 22.41 14.66
CA LEU A 331 14.27 22.51 14.96
C LEU A 331 13.86 21.55 16.09
N TYR A 332 14.43 20.34 16.08
CA TYR A 332 14.22 19.31 17.08
C TYR A 332 15.57 18.86 17.69
N PRO A 333 16.12 19.64 18.64
CA PRO A 333 17.35 19.26 19.33
C PRO A 333 17.20 17.91 20.01
N SER A 334 18.22 17.06 19.87
CA SER A 334 18.16 15.71 20.41
C SER A 334 18.33 15.71 21.93
N LEU A 335 17.19 15.60 22.63
CA LEU A 335 17.09 15.70 24.09
C LEU A 335 16.20 14.57 24.62
N LYS A 336 16.74 13.72 25.51
CA LYS A 336 16.04 12.53 26.07
C LYS A 336 14.67 12.88 26.68
N ASP A 337 14.51 14.05 27.29
CA ASP A 337 13.25 14.46 27.94
C ASP A 337 12.16 14.95 26.96
N LYS A 338 12.52 15.16 25.68
CA LYS A 338 11.63 15.72 24.66
C LYS A 338 11.18 14.71 23.60
N GLU A 339 11.88 13.60 23.44
CA GLU A 339 11.56 12.56 22.46
C GLU A 339 11.84 11.16 22.99
N ASP A 340 10.89 10.25 22.80
CA ASP A 340 11.09 8.81 23.03
C ASP A 340 11.53 8.13 21.72
N ILE A 341 10.95 8.53 20.58
CA ILE A 341 11.32 8.07 19.22
C ILE A 341 11.58 9.29 18.32
N PHE A 342 12.63 9.23 17.50
CA PHE A 342 12.87 10.18 16.42
C PHE A 342 13.08 9.43 15.10
N ILE A 343 12.28 9.74 14.09
CA ILE A 343 12.34 9.17 12.74
C ILE A 343 12.79 10.27 11.79
N TYR A 344 13.73 9.96 10.91
CA TYR A 344 14.22 10.89 9.90
C TYR A 344 14.40 10.20 8.54
N VAL A 345 13.96 10.92 7.50
CA VAL A 345 14.09 10.55 6.10
C VAL A 345 14.88 11.69 5.44
N SER A 346 16.13 11.41 5.07
CA SER A 346 17.04 12.39 4.47
C SER A 346 16.77 12.60 2.98
N ASP A 347 17.28 13.70 2.42
CA ASP A 347 17.27 13.95 0.98
C ASP A 347 18.03 12.86 0.21
N LEU A 348 19.18 12.42 0.74
CA LEU A 348 20.00 11.37 0.11
C LEU A 348 19.28 10.02 0.09
N PHE A 349 18.58 9.66 1.16
CA PHE A 349 17.77 8.44 1.18
C PHE A 349 16.62 8.52 0.19
N ILE A 350 15.91 9.65 0.14
CA ILE A 350 14.86 9.89 -0.86
C ILE A 350 15.41 9.70 -2.29
N ARG A 351 16.56 10.28 -2.61
CA ARG A 351 17.20 10.11 -3.93
C ARG A 351 17.61 8.66 -4.18
N HIS A 352 18.09 7.97 -3.14
CA HIS A 352 18.41 6.55 -3.23
C HIS A 352 17.19 5.71 -3.60
N LEU A 353 16.01 6.01 -3.02
CA LEU A 353 14.77 5.28 -3.30
C LEU A 353 14.32 5.33 -4.77
N VAL A 354 14.69 6.39 -5.49
CA VAL A 354 14.35 6.60 -6.90
C VAL A 354 15.55 6.43 -7.83
N SER A 355 16.68 5.99 -7.29
CA SER A 355 17.91 5.77 -8.03
C SER A 355 17.76 4.61 -9.03
N PRO A 356 18.51 4.63 -10.15
CA PRO A 356 18.46 3.54 -11.13
C PRO A 356 18.86 2.19 -10.52
N VAL A 357 19.84 2.20 -9.60
CA VAL A 357 20.31 0.99 -8.93
C VAL A 357 19.18 0.34 -8.14
N LEU A 358 18.56 1.08 -7.20
CA LEU A 358 17.53 0.51 -6.34
C LEU A 358 16.27 0.14 -7.14
N LYS A 359 15.80 1.01 -8.05
CA LYS A 359 14.55 0.76 -8.80
C LYS A 359 14.64 -0.45 -9.72
N ILE A 360 15.79 -0.67 -10.36
CA ILE A 360 15.98 -1.84 -11.21
C ILE A 360 16.10 -3.11 -10.36
N GLN A 361 16.84 -3.07 -9.25
CA GLN A 361 16.96 -4.20 -8.32
C GLN A 361 15.62 -4.58 -7.69
N GLU A 362 14.85 -3.58 -7.23
CA GLU A 362 13.48 -3.76 -6.72
C GLU A 362 12.61 -4.47 -7.76
N SER A 363 12.61 -4.00 -9.00
CA SER A 363 11.83 -4.61 -10.08
C SER A 363 12.25 -6.06 -10.37
N ARG A 364 13.57 -6.33 -10.47
CA ARG A 364 14.09 -7.70 -10.63
C ARG A 364 13.62 -8.61 -9.49
N ARG A 365 13.70 -8.12 -8.25
CA ARG A 365 13.28 -8.84 -7.04
C ARG A 365 11.78 -9.16 -7.08
N ILE A 366 10.93 -8.19 -7.41
CA ILE A 366 9.48 -8.40 -7.55
C ILE A 366 9.17 -9.44 -8.63
N LYS A 367 9.79 -9.34 -9.81
CA LYS A 367 9.58 -10.32 -10.90
C LYS A 367 10.02 -11.73 -10.50
N GLU A 368 11.14 -11.85 -9.80
CA GLU A 368 11.59 -13.14 -9.30
C GLU A 368 10.64 -13.70 -8.25
N ALA A 369 10.12 -12.86 -7.36
CA ALA A 369 9.09 -13.24 -6.40
C ALA A 369 7.81 -13.73 -7.11
N SER A 370 7.39 -13.08 -8.20
CA SER A 370 6.25 -13.54 -9.00
C SER A 370 6.53 -14.88 -9.69
N ARG A 371 7.73 -15.09 -10.25
CA ARG A 371 8.14 -16.38 -10.85
C ARG A 371 8.12 -17.50 -9.81
N MET A 372 8.66 -17.23 -8.62
CA MET A 372 8.61 -18.14 -7.48
C MET A 372 7.16 -18.46 -7.09
N ALA A 373 6.31 -17.45 -6.92
CA ALA A 373 4.90 -17.64 -6.56
C ALA A 373 4.15 -18.56 -7.55
N ILE A 374 4.35 -18.37 -8.86
CA ILE A 374 3.74 -19.24 -9.88
C ILE A 374 4.28 -20.67 -9.79
N LEU A 375 5.59 -20.84 -9.59
CA LEU A 375 6.18 -22.18 -9.46
C LEU A 375 5.62 -22.91 -8.22
N GLU A 376 5.46 -22.20 -7.11
CA GLU A 376 4.89 -22.74 -5.87
C GLU A 376 3.43 -23.15 -6.06
N LYS A 377 2.62 -22.39 -6.82
CA LYS A 377 1.26 -22.81 -7.23
C LYS A 377 1.31 -24.13 -8.00
N TYR A 378 2.20 -24.25 -8.98
CA TYR A 378 2.33 -25.52 -9.72
C TYR A 378 2.84 -26.67 -8.84
N ALA A 379 3.66 -26.38 -7.83
CA ALA A 379 4.08 -27.38 -6.83
C ALA A 379 2.88 -27.94 -6.04
N ILE A 380 1.96 -27.06 -5.63
CA ILE A 380 0.70 -27.47 -4.98
C ILE A 380 -0.14 -28.34 -5.93
N TYR A 381 -0.23 -27.95 -7.20
CA TYR A 381 -0.97 -28.72 -8.21
C TYR A 381 -0.37 -30.11 -8.45
N TYR A 382 0.96 -30.20 -8.50
CA TYR A 382 1.67 -31.49 -8.55
C TYR A 382 1.32 -32.36 -7.35
N TYR A 383 1.36 -31.78 -6.14
CA TYR A 383 1.01 -32.50 -4.93
C TYR A 383 -0.43 -33.00 -4.94
N GLN A 384 -1.40 -32.20 -5.41
CA GLN A 384 -2.79 -32.64 -5.52
C GLN A 384 -2.99 -33.81 -6.50
N ILE A 385 -2.19 -33.89 -7.57
CA ILE A 385 -2.29 -34.98 -8.55
C ILE A 385 -1.54 -36.23 -8.09
N LYS A 386 -0.35 -36.06 -7.51
CA LYS A 386 0.58 -37.16 -7.22
C LYS A 386 0.57 -37.60 -5.76
N ASN A 387 -0.04 -36.82 -4.88
CA ASN A 387 -0.02 -36.98 -3.43
C ASN A 387 1.41 -37.14 -2.88
N LYS A 388 2.36 -36.43 -3.49
CA LYS A 388 3.79 -36.46 -3.18
C LYS A 388 4.36 -35.06 -3.34
N MET A 389 5.21 -34.64 -2.41
CA MET A 389 5.94 -33.37 -2.55
C MET A 389 6.89 -33.44 -3.75
N PRO A 390 6.96 -32.37 -4.57
CA PRO A 390 7.91 -32.31 -5.67
C PRO A 390 9.33 -32.11 -5.15
N SER A 391 10.29 -32.77 -5.79
CA SER A 391 11.73 -32.65 -5.51
C SER A 391 12.48 -31.86 -6.60
N SER A 392 11.83 -31.63 -7.75
CA SER A 392 12.42 -30.89 -8.86
C SER A 392 11.38 -30.15 -9.70
N ILE A 393 11.85 -29.12 -10.43
CA ILE A 393 11.02 -28.40 -11.40
C ILE A 393 10.52 -29.34 -12.49
N ALA A 394 11.33 -30.31 -12.93
CA ALA A 394 10.94 -31.28 -13.95
C ALA A 394 9.73 -32.14 -13.50
N GLU A 395 9.69 -32.55 -12.23
CA GLU A 395 8.54 -33.24 -11.66
C GLU A 395 7.30 -32.34 -11.68
N ILE A 396 7.41 -31.09 -11.22
CA ILE A 396 6.28 -30.14 -11.25
C ILE A 396 5.78 -29.95 -12.68
N MET A 397 6.68 -29.74 -13.63
CA MET A 397 6.29 -29.50 -15.02
C MET A 397 5.62 -30.71 -15.67
N SER A 398 5.89 -31.93 -15.18
CA SER A 398 5.28 -33.16 -15.70
C SER A 398 3.76 -33.21 -15.58
N VAL A 399 3.17 -32.50 -14.60
CA VAL A 399 1.70 -32.44 -14.42
C VAL A 399 1.04 -31.27 -15.13
N THR A 400 1.84 -30.26 -15.51
CA THR A 400 1.32 -29.08 -16.22
C THR A 400 0.99 -29.39 -17.68
N ASP A 401 1.52 -30.50 -18.24
CA ASP A 401 1.17 -31.09 -19.55
C ASP A 401 1.12 -30.11 -20.74
N ASP A 402 1.73 -28.92 -20.63
CA ASP A 402 1.66 -27.91 -21.67
C ASP A 402 2.89 -27.91 -22.57
N THR A 403 2.61 -27.97 -23.86
CA THR A 403 3.44 -27.34 -24.88
C THR A 403 3.43 -25.83 -24.64
N ALA A 404 4.56 -25.17 -24.88
CA ALA A 404 4.94 -23.77 -24.64
C ALA A 404 3.97 -22.59 -24.94
N ILE A 405 2.71 -22.83 -25.29
CA ILE A 405 1.94 -21.95 -26.16
C ILE A 405 0.46 -21.86 -25.68
N ASN A 406 0.03 -20.67 -25.22
CA ASN A 406 -1.39 -20.34 -24.95
C ASN A 406 -2.23 -20.52 -26.24
N TYR A 407 -3.55 -20.74 -26.13
CA TYR A 407 -4.50 -20.87 -27.26
C TYR A 407 -4.30 -19.84 -28.39
N SER A 408 -4.12 -18.55 -28.07
CA SER A 408 -3.86 -17.50 -29.08
C SER A 408 -2.56 -17.77 -29.87
N ARG A 409 -1.51 -18.18 -29.15
CA ARG A 409 -0.19 -18.52 -29.69
C ARG A 409 -0.24 -19.84 -30.49
N LYS A 410 -1.15 -20.78 -30.15
CA LYS A 410 -1.36 -22.05 -30.88
C LYS A 410 -1.93 -21.77 -32.26
N ASN A 411 -2.81 -20.78 -32.39
CA ASN A 411 -3.33 -20.33 -33.68
C ASN A 411 -2.26 -19.64 -34.53
N GLU A 412 -1.41 -18.78 -33.96
CA GLU A 412 -0.28 -18.18 -34.67
C GLU A 412 0.73 -19.24 -35.16
N LEU A 413 1.09 -20.20 -34.31
CA LEU A 413 1.98 -21.31 -34.70
C LEU A 413 1.34 -22.18 -35.78
N LYS A 414 0.03 -22.43 -35.69
CA LYS A 414 -0.74 -23.16 -36.71
C LYS A 414 -0.69 -22.42 -38.05
N LEU A 415 -0.87 -21.10 -38.08
CA LEU A 415 -0.76 -20.29 -39.29
C LEU A 415 0.64 -20.36 -39.93
N ILE A 416 1.70 -20.40 -39.13
CA ILE A 416 3.07 -20.59 -39.62
C ILE A 416 3.24 -22.00 -40.22
N LYS A 417 2.76 -23.03 -39.53
CA LYS A 417 2.90 -24.43 -39.97
C LYS A 417 2.06 -24.76 -41.19
N GLU A 418 0.88 -24.17 -41.32
CA GLU A 418 -0.01 -24.31 -42.48
C GLU A 418 0.49 -23.51 -43.69
N ASN A 419 1.47 -22.63 -43.50
CA ASN A 419 2.08 -21.92 -44.62
C ASN A 419 2.87 -22.92 -45.50
N PRO A 420 2.58 -23.01 -46.81
CA PRO A 420 3.20 -23.98 -47.72
C PRO A 420 4.72 -23.80 -47.88
N LEU A 421 5.27 -22.65 -47.49
CA LEU A 421 6.72 -22.37 -47.54
C LEU A 421 7.47 -22.78 -46.27
N PHE A 422 6.78 -23.11 -45.17
CA PHE A 422 7.42 -23.37 -43.89
C PHE A 422 8.24 -24.67 -43.87
N ALA A 423 7.75 -25.73 -44.52
CA ALA A 423 8.52 -26.97 -44.67
C ALA A 423 9.83 -26.76 -45.46
N ILE A 424 9.80 -25.86 -46.45
CA ILE A 424 10.99 -25.47 -47.21
C ILE A 424 11.94 -24.68 -46.31
N ALA A 425 11.41 -23.72 -45.53
CA ALA A 425 12.18 -22.92 -44.59
C ALA A 425 12.94 -23.76 -43.55
N GLN A 426 12.34 -24.85 -43.05
CA GLN A 426 13.00 -25.77 -42.11
C GLN A 426 14.15 -26.58 -42.72
N SER A 427 14.17 -26.74 -44.05
CA SER A 427 15.17 -27.51 -44.80
C SER A 427 16.31 -26.66 -45.37
N LEU A 428 16.31 -25.35 -45.11
CA LEU A 428 17.35 -24.45 -45.57
C LEU A 428 18.62 -24.60 -44.69
N PRO A 429 19.82 -24.54 -45.29
CA PRO A 429 21.06 -24.63 -44.53
C PRO A 429 21.27 -23.39 -43.64
N ASP A 430 21.94 -23.58 -42.50
CA ASP A 430 22.01 -22.60 -41.40
C ASP A 430 22.62 -21.25 -41.81
N ASP A 431 23.53 -21.26 -42.78
CA ASP A 431 24.14 -20.07 -43.38
C ASP A 431 23.10 -19.12 -44.01
N THR A 432 22.02 -19.67 -44.58
CA THR A 432 20.92 -18.89 -45.19
C THR A 432 19.89 -18.36 -44.17
N LEU A 433 19.92 -18.88 -42.93
CA LEU A 433 19.04 -18.47 -41.84
C LEU A 433 19.59 -17.31 -40.99
N THR A 434 20.78 -16.79 -41.35
CA THR A 434 21.47 -15.69 -40.64
C THR A 434 20.87 -14.30 -40.92
N SER A 435 20.16 -14.12 -42.04
CA SER A 435 19.54 -12.84 -42.41
C SER A 435 18.16 -13.02 -43.06
N TRP A 436 17.22 -12.15 -42.70
CA TRP A 436 15.85 -12.18 -43.22
C TRP A 436 15.77 -11.96 -44.75
N SER A 437 16.61 -11.08 -45.30
CA SER A 437 16.65 -10.81 -46.74
C SER A 437 17.27 -11.95 -47.56
N GLY A 438 18.22 -12.70 -46.97
CA GLY A 438 18.77 -13.93 -47.56
C GLY A 438 17.74 -15.05 -47.57
N PHE A 439 17.07 -15.24 -46.44
CA PHE A 439 15.99 -16.22 -46.25
C PHE A 439 14.83 -16.04 -47.24
N GLU A 440 14.31 -14.82 -47.39
CA GLU A 440 13.22 -14.53 -48.33
C GLU A 440 13.63 -14.76 -49.79
N ARG A 441 14.88 -14.41 -50.15
CA ARG A 441 15.41 -14.65 -51.51
C ARG A 441 15.52 -16.13 -51.82
N GLU A 442 15.98 -16.95 -50.89
CA GLU A 442 16.09 -18.40 -51.08
C GLU A 442 14.72 -19.09 -51.15
N LEU A 443 13.77 -18.66 -50.32
CA LEU A 443 12.37 -19.11 -50.42
C LEU A 443 11.74 -18.73 -51.78
N ALA A 444 12.03 -17.52 -52.29
CA ALA A 444 11.55 -17.07 -53.59
C ALA A 444 12.18 -17.83 -54.77
N LYS A 445 13.43 -18.29 -54.65
CA LYS A 445 14.10 -19.11 -55.68
C LYS A 445 13.49 -20.51 -55.76
N LYS A 446 13.31 -21.18 -54.62
CA LYS A 446 12.74 -22.55 -54.57
C LYS A 446 11.26 -22.63 -54.95
N THR A 447 10.55 -21.50 -54.98
CA THR A 447 9.13 -21.45 -55.40
C THR A 447 8.93 -21.25 -56.90
N LYS A 448 9.92 -20.76 -57.64
CA LYS A 448 9.85 -20.49 -59.09
C LYS A 448 10.08 -21.71 -59.99
N SER A 449 10.55 -22.85 -59.46
CA SER A 449 10.75 -24.09 -60.23
C SER A 449 9.51 -24.99 -60.20
N GLY A 450 8.48 -24.67 -60.99
CA GLY A 450 7.36 -25.59 -61.19
C GLY A 450 6.16 -24.96 -61.88
N LYS A 451 5.76 -25.58 -63.01
CA LYS A 451 4.66 -25.22 -63.93
C LYS A 451 3.43 -24.56 -63.27
N LYS A 452 2.89 -23.55 -63.98
CA LYS A 452 1.61 -22.85 -63.76
C LYS A 452 0.52 -23.79 -63.20
N SER A 453 0.26 -23.66 -61.90
CA SER A 453 -0.93 -24.23 -61.24
C SER A 453 -1.59 -23.13 -60.42
N LYS A 454 -2.86 -22.86 -60.74
CA LYS A 454 -3.73 -21.91 -60.07
C LYS A 454 -3.99 -22.36 -58.63
N ARG A 455 -3.24 -21.81 -57.68
CA ARG A 455 -3.62 -21.55 -56.27
C ARG A 455 -2.55 -20.62 -55.73
N LYS A 456 -2.95 -19.46 -55.16
CA LYS A 456 -2.06 -18.49 -54.51
C LYS A 456 -1.15 -19.24 -53.52
N LYS A 457 0.10 -19.53 -53.91
CA LYS A 457 1.14 -20.02 -52.99
C LYS A 457 1.53 -18.82 -52.14
N GLY A 458 1.56 -19.02 -50.81
CA GLY A 458 1.87 -17.95 -49.84
C GLY A 458 3.14 -17.19 -50.21
N ASP A 459 3.13 -15.88 -49.97
CA ASP A 459 4.26 -15.01 -50.23
C ASP A 459 5.37 -15.21 -49.18
N PRO A 460 6.67 -15.25 -49.56
CA PRO A 460 7.77 -15.35 -48.60
C PRO A 460 7.73 -14.27 -47.51
N GLY A 461 7.34 -13.04 -47.84
CA GLY A 461 7.19 -11.95 -46.87
C GLY A 461 6.06 -12.20 -45.87
N SER A 462 4.98 -12.86 -46.29
CA SER A 462 3.90 -13.27 -45.38
C SER A 462 4.35 -14.32 -44.35
N LEU A 463 5.21 -15.27 -44.74
CA LEU A 463 5.79 -16.24 -43.81
C LEU A 463 6.76 -15.55 -42.84
N SER A 464 7.66 -14.70 -43.36
CA SER A 464 8.58 -13.92 -42.53
C SER A 464 7.85 -13.06 -41.50
N ASN A 465 6.78 -12.39 -41.90
CA ASN A 465 6.01 -11.55 -40.97
C ASN A 465 5.30 -12.37 -39.90
N ALA A 466 4.68 -13.50 -40.27
CA ALA A 466 4.07 -14.40 -39.30
C ALA A 466 5.10 -14.95 -38.29
N MET A 467 6.29 -15.34 -38.76
CA MET A 467 7.40 -15.77 -37.92
C MET A 467 7.88 -14.68 -36.96
N ARG A 468 7.99 -13.43 -37.43
CA ARG A 468 8.38 -12.28 -36.59
C ARG A 468 7.33 -11.95 -35.54
N VAL A 469 6.05 -11.94 -35.91
CA VAL A 469 4.94 -11.68 -34.96
C VAL A 469 4.89 -12.78 -33.90
N PHE A 470 4.98 -14.04 -34.30
CA PHE A 470 5.01 -15.16 -33.36
C PHE A 470 6.18 -15.06 -32.37
N TYR A 471 7.40 -14.80 -32.86
CA TYR A 471 8.56 -14.62 -32.00
C TYR A 471 8.41 -13.41 -31.08
N ARG A 472 7.94 -12.28 -31.61
CA ARG A 472 7.75 -11.04 -30.84
C ARG A 472 6.82 -11.23 -29.69
N ASN A 473 5.67 -11.88 -29.91
CA ASN A 473 4.74 -12.07 -28.81
C ASN A 473 4.91 -13.39 -28.03
N MET A 474 5.89 -14.22 -28.38
CA MET A 474 6.46 -15.27 -27.50
C MET A 474 7.58 -14.75 -26.58
N THR A 475 8.40 -13.79 -27.02
CA THR A 475 9.63 -13.38 -26.32
C THR A 475 9.62 -11.93 -25.85
N GLY A 476 8.63 -11.13 -26.26
CA GLY A 476 8.60 -9.68 -26.07
C GLY A 476 9.55 -8.90 -26.98
N SER A 477 10.37 -9.57 -27.80
CA SER A 477 11.47 -8.95 -28.58
C SER A 477 11.41 -9.31 -30.07
N SER A 478 11.99 -8.47 -30.94
CA SER A 478 12.03 -8.78 -32.38
C SER A 478 13.17 -9.76 -32.70
N PRO A 479 12.94 -10.81 -33.51
CA PRO A 479 13.98 -11.77 -33.85
C PRO A 479 15.05 -11.16 -34.76
N LYS A 480 16.32 -11.38 -34.43
CA LYS A 480 17.47 -10.92 -35.22
C LYS A 480 17.63 -11.72 -36.50
N SER A 481 17.25 -13.00 -36.47
CA SER A 481 17.36 -13.90 -37.62
C SER A 481 16.22 -14.94 -37.69
N PRO A 482 15.92 -15.48 -38.89
CA PRO A 482 15.03 -16.63 -39.05
C PRO A 482 15.43 -17.85 -38.22
N TYR A 483 16.74 -18.05 -37.99
CA TYR A 483 17.26 -19.15 -37.18
C TYR A 483 16.71 -19.14 -35.75
N GLU A 484 16.67 -17.97 -35.10
CA GLU A 484 16.13 -17.82 -33.75
C GLU A 484 14.66 -18.26 -33.67
N VAL A 485 13.87 -17.90 -34.69
CA VAL A 485 12.45 -18.25 -34.74
C VAL A 485 12.24 -19.74 -35.00
N ILE A 486 13.00 -20.34 -35.91
CA ILE A 486 12.92 -21.78 -36.20
C ILE A 486 13.38 -22.59 -34.99
N SER A 487 14.43 -22.16 -34.30
CA SER A 487 14.89 -22.78 -33.06
C SER A 487 13.85 -22.67 -31.95
N LEU A 488 13.20 -21.51 -31.80
CA LEU A 488 12.11 -21.32 -30.84
C LEU A 488 10.93 -22.24 -31.14
N ILE A 489 10.52 -22.34 -32.41
CA ILE A 489 9.44 -23.25 -32.84
C ILE A 489 9.80 -24.70 -32.54
N LYS A 490 11.03 -25.15 -32.86
CA LYS A 490 11.51 -26.50 -32.53
C LYS A 490 11.49 -26.75 -31.01
N ASN A 491 11.89 -25.77 -30.20
CA ASN A 491 11.85 -25.86 -28.75
C ASN A 491 10.41 -25.90 -28.19
N CYS A 492 9.46 -25.26 -28.87
CA CYS A 492 8.03 -25.34 -28.52
C CYS A 492 7.40 -26.71 -28.81
N GLU A 493 7.99 -27.50 -29.72
CA GLU A 493 7.54 -28.84 -30.08
C GLU A 493 7.97 -29.91 -29.08
N VAL A 494 8.95 -29.60 -28.20
CA VAL A 494 9.36 -30.51 -27.14
C VAL A 494 8.49 -30.26 -25.90
N LYS A 495 7.70 -31.27 -25.51
CA LYS A 495 6.88 -31.22 -24.29
C LYS A 495 7.76 -30.86 -23.07
N GLY A 496 7.37 -29.83 -22.32
CA GLY A 496 7.97 -29.48 -21.02
C GLY A 496 9.20 -28.56 -21.03
N ILE A 497 9.79 -28.18 -22.17
CA ILE A 497 11.04 -27.37 -22.20
C ILE A 497 10.79 -25.85 -22.01
N SER A 498 9.67 -25.31 -22.48
CA SER A 498 9.41 -23.86 -22.35
C SER A 498 9.16 -23.41 -20.91
N ASN A 499 8.45 -24.23 -20.12
CA ASN A 499 8.21 -23.88 -18.72
C ASN A 499 9.47 -24.09 -17.87
N SER A 500 10.39 -24.99 -18.25
CA SER A 500 11.68 -25.10 -17.56
C SER A 500 12.59 -23.89 -17.83
N ILE A 501 12.48 -23.24 -18.99
CA ILE A 501 13.12 -21.94 -19.26
C ILE A 501 12.49 -20.84 -18.38
N LYS A 502 11.15 -20.80 -18.26
CA LYS A 502 10.43 -19.82 -17.41
C LYS A 502 10.90 -19.86 -15.96
N PHE A 503 11.27 -21.03 -15.44
CA PHE A 503 11.74 -21.22 -14.07
C PHE A 503 13.25 -21.50 -13.97
N GLN A 504 14.02 -21.18 -15.02
CA GLN A 504 15.47 -21.31 -15.00
C GLN A 504 16.10 -20.48 -13.86
N GLY A 505 17.03 -21.07 -13.11
CA GLY A 505 17.65 -20.44 -11.94
C GLY A 505 16.88 -20.62 -10.63
N LEU A 506 15.65 -21.15 -10.68
CA LEU A 506 14.89 -21.51 -9.50
C LEU A 506 15.14 -22.98 -9.10
N LYS A 507 14.93 -23.26 -7.81
CA LYS A 507 14.91 -24.61 -7.24
C LYS A 507 13.71 -24.75 -6.31
N ILE A 508 13.28 -25.99 -6.08
CA ILE A 508 12.30 -26.32 -5.04
C ILE A 508 13.05 -26.75 -3.80
N ILE A 509 12.61 -26.26 -2.63
CA ILE A 509 13.14 -26.72 -1.35
C ILE A 509 12.48 -28.06 -1.03
N ASP A 510 13.31 -29.10 -0.90
CA ASP A 510 12.84 -30.47 -0.71
C ASP A 510 11.90 -30.61 0.49
N GLY A 511 10.82 -31.38 0.30
CA GLY A 511 9.76 -31.56 1.31
C GLY A 511 8.83 -30.36 1.51
N THR A 512 8.90 -29.31 0.69
CA THR A 512 8.04 -28.12 0.81
C THR A 512 7.43 -27.70 -0.53
N PHE A 513 6.47 -26.78 -0.49
CA PHE A 513 5.99 -26.11 -1.72
C PHE A 513 6.87 -24.96 -2.16
N ARG A 514 7.85 -24.55 -1.35
CA ARG A 514 8.62 -23.33 -1.57
C ARG A 514 9.62 -23.47 -2.69
N SER A 515 9.73 -22.38 -3.42
CA SER A 515 10.80 -22.17 -4.38
C SER A 515 11.84 -21.20 -3.83
N VAL A 516 13.05 -21.31 -4.36
CA VAL A 516 14.18 -20.46 -4.01
C VAL A 516 14.91 -20.07 -5.29
N SER A 517 15.30 -18.80 -5.36
CA SER A 517 16.25 -18.29 -6.34
C SER A 517 17.65 -18.31 -5.74
N GLU A 518 18.65 -18.78 -6.48
CA GLU A 518 20.04 -18.77 -6.01
C GLU A 518 20.54 -17.34 -5.75
N GLU A 519 20.04 -16.37 -6.52
CA GLU A 519 20.44 -14.96 -6.46
C GLU A 519 19.58 -14.19 -5.44
N TYR A 520 18.26 -14.37 -5.50
CA TYR A 520 17.31 -13.56 -4.73
C TYR A 520 16.78 -14.21 -3.45
N GLY A 521 17.13 -15.46 -3.15
CA GLY A 521 16.62 -16.17 -1.97
C GLY A 521 15.18 -16.64 -2.12
N MET A 522 14.44 -16.72 -1.00
CA MET A 522 13.05 -17.19 -0.98
C MET A 522 12.07 -16.04 -0.70
N ARG A 523 10.82 -16.16 -1.16
CA ARG A 523 9.79 -15.14 -0.91
C ARG A 523 9.65 -14.84 0.59
N GLY A 524 9.63 -13.56 0.93
CA GLY A 524 9.54 -13.04 2.30
C GLY A 524 10.86 -13.02 3.09
N LEU A 525 11.93 -13.63 2.56
CA LEU A 525 13.29 -13.61 3.08
C LEU A 525 14.27 -13.43 1.91
N MET A 526 13.92 -12.52 1.00
CA MET A 526 14.72 -12.27 -0.20
C MET A 526 16.04 -11.60 0.17
N THR A 527 17.02 -11.71 -0.74
CA THR A 527 18.28 -10.97 -0.62
C THR A 527 17.98 -9.47 -0.67
N PRO A 528 18.45 -8.66 0.31
CA PRO A 528 18.31 -7.21 0.30
C PRO A 528 18.92 -6.60 -0.96
N CYS A 529 18.38 -5.47 -1.44
CA CYS A 529 18.83 -4.89 -2.71
C CYS A 529 20.32 -4.53 -2.68
N ILE A 530 20.79 -3.99 -1.56
CA ILE A 530 22.20 -3.64 -1.33
C ILE A 530 23.16 -4.84 -1.35
N ASP A 531 22.66 -6.08 -1.16
CA ASP A 531 23.46 -7.31 -1.20
C ASP A 531 23.51 -7.94 -2.62
N ILE A 532 22.85 -7.35 -3.63
CA ILE A 532 22.79 -7.90 -5.00
C ILE A 532 23.90 -7.27 -5.87
N ASP A 533 24.90 -8.08 -6.24
CA ASP A 533 26.13 -7.63 -6.92
C ASP A 533 25.94 -7.14 -8.38
N ASP A 534 24.81 -7.46 -9.04
CA ASP A 534 24.63 -7.27 -10.50
C ASP A 534 24.25 -5.81 -10.87
N MET A 535 25.26 -4.94 -10.93
CA MET A 535 25.14 -3.53 -11.34
C MET A 535 25.05 -3.31 -12.87
N LEU A 536 25.18 -4.38 -13.67
CA LEU A 536 25.02 -4.31 -15.11
C LEU A 536 23.55 -4.54 -15.50
N ILE A 537 23.07 -3.69 -16.39
CA ILE A 537 21.69 -3.64 -16.85
C ILE A 537 21.61 -3.72 -18.37
N SER A 538 20.46 -4.18 -18.84
CA SER A 538 20.14 -4.33 -20.26
C SER A 538 19.68 -3.01 -20.86
N GLU A 539 19.71 -2.90 -22.20
CA GLU A 539 19.17 -1.72 -22.89
C GLU A 539 17.67 -1.53 -22.61
N ASN A 540 16.90 -2.61 -22.45
CA ASN A 540 15.48 -2.55 -22.11
C ASN A 540 15.26 -2.00 -20.70
N GLU A 541 15.98 -2.50 -19.70
CA GLU A 541 15.90 -1.97 -18.33
C GLU A 541 16.27 -0.49 -18.27
N ALA A 542 17.29 -0.09 -19.04
CA ALA A 542 17.69 1.30 -19.15
C ALA A 542 16.61 2.18 -19.81
N LEU A 543 15.90 1.66 -20.82
CA LEU A 543 14.81 2.37 -21.49
C LEU A 543 13.59 2.51 -20.57
N GLU A 544 13.18 1.43 -19.90
CA GLU A 544 12.06 1.46 -18.95
C GLU A 544 12.36 2.39 -17.77
N TYR A 545 13.60 2.39 -17.25
CA TYR A 545 13.98 3.33 -16.20
C TYR A 545 13.90 4.78 -16.69
N LYS A 546 14.26 5.06 -17.94
CA LYS A 546 14.12 6.41 -18.52
C LYS A 546 12.66 6.82 -18.70
N GLU A 547 11.78 5.89 -19.05
CA GLU A 547 10.34 6.14 -19.10
C GLU A 547 9.78 6.41 -17.70
N PHE A 548 10.11 5.57 -16.73
CA PHE A 548 9.80 5.79 -15.31
C PHE A 548 10.31 7.15 -14.84
N LEU A 549 11.56 7.51 -15.16
CA LEU A 549 12.15 8.79 -14.77
C LEU A 549 11.39 9.93 -15.44
N SER A 550 11.05 9.85 -16.73
CA SER A 550 10.27 10.88 -17.42
C SER A 550 8.90 11.09 -16.77
N ASP A 551 8.19 10.00 -16.44
CA ASP A 551 6.91 10.06 -15.74
C ASP A 551 7.10 10.64 -14.32
N PHE A 552 8.13 10.18 -13.60
CA PHE A 552 8.48 10.66 -12.28
C PHE A 552 8.84 12.15 -12.28
N GLN A 553 9.59 12.65 -13.27
CA GLN A 553 9.95 14.06 -13.38
C GLN A 553 8.75 14.92 -13.77
N SER A 554 7.87 14.43 -14.65
CA SER A 554 6.67 15.15 -15.07
C SER A 554 5.63 15.31 -13.94
N TYR A 555 5.63 14.45 -12.92
CA TYR A 555 4.56 14.37 -11.92
C TYR A 555 5.03 14.43 -10.46
N PHE A 556 6.25 13.97 -10.15
CA PHE A 556 6.69 13.60 -8.80
C PHE A 556 8.09 14.07 -8.38
N GLU A 557 8.82 14.84 -9.21
CA GLU A 557 10.14 15.44 -8.88
C GLU A 557 10.11 16.40 -7.66
N SER A 558 8.96 16.50 -7.01
CA SER A 558 8.42 17.73 -6.46
C SER A 558 7.67 17.46 -5.13
N THR A 559 7.27 16.20 -4.89
CA THR A 559 6.50 15.70 -3.74
C THR A 559 7.37 15.32 -2.55
N LEU A 560 8.60 14.87 -2.81
CA LEU A 560 9.46 14.30 -1.79
C LEU A 560 10.32 15.38 -1.13
N SER A 561 10.26 15.45 0.19
CA SER A 561 11.03 16.41 0.98
C SER A 561 11.52 15.74 2.25
N PRO A 562 12.74 16.07 2.73
CA PRO A 562 13.24 15.54 3.98
C PRO A 562 12.25 15.76 5.11
N MET A 563 12.05 14.72 5.91
CA MET A 563 11.03 14.69 6.93
C MET A 563 11.61 14.23 8.26
N ALA A 564 11.27 14.95 9.32
CA ALA A 564 11.56 14.57 10.70
C ALA A 564 10.25 14.34 11.45
N ILE A 565 10.18 13.27 12.23
CA ILE A 565 9.05 12.95 13.10
C ILE A 565 9.58 12.61 14.49
N ARG A 566 8.98 13.21 15.51
CA ARG A 566 9.26 12.98 16.91
C ARG A 566 8.03 12.43 17.61
N VAL A 567 8.18 11.36 18.37
CA VAL A 567 7.11 10.76 19.19
C VAL A 567 7.49 10.82 20.66
N LYS A 568 6.52 11.18 21.51
CA LYS A 568 6.63 11.15 22.97
C LYS A 568 5.37 10.54 23.58
N PHE A 569 5.53 9.70 24.60
CA PHE A 569 4.43 8.94 25.22
C PHE A 569 3.85 9.58 26.50
N ASP A 570 4.64 10.37 27.24
CA ASP A 570 4.27 10.88 28.59
C ASP A 570 4.26 12.42 28.69
N PRO A 571 3.27 13.02 29.39
CA PRO A 571 2.08 12.39 30.00
C PRO A 571 0.99 12.01 28.99
N ASP A 572 1.04 12.63 27.80
CA ASP A 572 0.13 12.45 26.67
C ASP A 572 0.93 12.02 25.44
N LEU A 573 0.29 11.32 24.50
CA LEU A 573 0.92 10.96 23.23
C LEU A 573 1.03 12.22 22.36
N SER A 574 2.25 12.62 21.99
CA SER A 574 2.48 13.71 21.04
C SER A 574 3.36 13.24 19.90
N ILE A 575 2.94 13.55 18.68
CA ILE A 575 3.70 13.32 17.44
C ILE A 575 3.91 14.68 16.79
N ASP A 576 5.14 15.18 16.82
CA ASP A 576 5.53 16.41 16.12
C ASP A 576 6.29 16.02 14.86
N GLY A 577 6.12 16.77 13.77
CA GLY A 577 6.93 16.56 12.59
C GLY A 577 7.12 17.80 11.75
N PHE A 578 8.12 17.72 10.89
CA PHE A 578 8.50 18.77 9.97
C PHE A 578 8.81 18.17 8.61
N ILE A 579 8.22 18.76 7.59
CA ILE A 579 8.48 18.48 6.18
C ILE A 579 9.09 19.73 5.60
N LEU A 580 10.32 19.63 5.10
CA LEU A 580 11.04 20.78 4.57
C LEU A 580 10.37 21.31 3.29
N LYS A 581 10.39 22.63 3.06
CA LYS A 581 9.70 23.27 1.92
C LYS A 581 10.31 22.81 0.61
N ASN A 582 9.43 22.38 -0.29
CA ASN A 582 9.69 22.20 -1.71
C ASN A 582 8.55 22.91 -2.45
N ASP A 583 8.86 23.89 -3.31
CA ASP A 583 7.88 24.78 -3.95
C ASP A 583 6.83 24.02 -4.78
N ASN A 584 7.12 22.78 -5.14
CA ASN A 584 6.25 21.94 -5.94
C ASN A 584 5.55 20.81 -5.14
N ASN A 585 5.60 20.81 -3.80
CA ASN A 585 4.97 19.76 -3.00
C ASN A 585 3.43 19.91 -3.03
N PRO A 586 2.63 18.87 -3.35
CA PRO A 586 1.17 18.95 -3.40
C PRO A 586 0.51 19.28 -2.07
N LEU A 587 1.06 18.82 -0.94
CA LEU A 587 0.58 19.22 0.39
C LEU A 587 0.87 20.69 0.64
N PHE A 588 2.04 21.18 0.21
CA PHE A 588 2.40 22.60 0.30
C PHE A 588 1.50 23.45 -0.60
N SER A 589 1.25 23.01 -1.83
CA SER A 589 0.34 23.65 -2.79
C SER A 589 -1.11 23.63 -2.29
N LEU A 590 -1.57 22.53 -1.71
CA LEU A 590 -2.88 22.43 -1.08
C LEU A 590 -2.97 23.41 0.09
N LEU A 591 -2.01 23.39 1.02
CA LEU A 591 -1.96 24.32 2.15
C LEU A 591 -1.82 25.78 1.71
N GLN A 592 -1.09 26.09 0.64
CA GLN A 592 -1.00 27.44 0.05
C GLN A 592 -2.28 27.84 -0.69
N SER A 593 -2.95 26.89 -1.33
CA SER A 593 -4.23 27.13 -2.00
C SER A 593 -5.31 27.46 -0.98
N ILE A 594 -5.31 26.80 0.18
CA ILE A 594 -6.29 27.06 1.24
C ILE A 594 -5.78 28.03 2.30
N SER A 595 -4.52 28.46 2.29
CA SER A 595 -3.98 29.35 3.33
C SER A 595 -2.86 30.29 2.90
N THR A 596 -2.74 31.41 3.61
CA THR A 596 -1.69 32.42 3.39
C THR A 596 -0.41 32.07 4.15
N GLU A 597 0.76 32.58 3.71
CA GLU A 597 1.99 32.49 4.52
C GLU A 597 1.78 33.16 5.89
N GLY A 598 2.21 32.48 6.96
CA GLY A 598 2.07 32.91 8.35
C GLY A 598 0.96 32.19 9.11
N THR A 599 1.25 31.87 10.37
CA THR A 599 0.34 31.27 11.34
C THR A 599 -0.75 32.25 11.78
N MET A 600 -1.83 31.75 12.37
CA MET A 600 -2.83 32.56 13.05
C MET A 600 -3.04 31.99 14.45
N GLN A 601 -3.13 32.85 15.46
CA GLN A 601 -3.74 32.46 16.72
C GLN A 601 -5.21 32.20 16.45
N LEU A 602 -5.60 30.94 16.46
CA LEU A 602 -7.01 30.59 16.43
C LEU A 602 -7.63 31.15 17.72
N ASN A 603 -8.50 32.15 17.57
CA ASN A 603 -9.16 32.81 18.68
C ASN A 603 -9.91 31.77 19.52
N PRO A 604 -9.92 31.88 20.86
CA PRO A 604 -10.60 30.90 21.67
C PRO A 604 -12.12 31.00 21.37
N HIS A 605 -12.73 29.87 20.98
CA HIS A 605 -14.09 29.82 20.46
C HIS A 605 -15.01 29.00 21.38
N PHE A 606 -16.30 28.98 21.03
CA PHE A 606 -17.35 28.20 21.67
C PHE A 606 -16.96 26.72 21.78
N THR A 607 -16.47 26.31 22.95
CA THR A 607 -16.37 24.90 23.32
C THR A 607 -17.77 24.41 23.66
N GLY A 608 -18.57 24.15 22.62
CA GLY A 608 -19.80 23.41 22.81
C GLY A 608 -19.44 22.03 23.31
N LYS A 609 -19.94 21.65 24.50
CA LYS A 609 -19.94 20.25 24.96
C LYS A 609 -20.68 19.29 24.01
N ASP A 610 -21.27 19.81 22.93
CA ASP A 610 -22.07 19.10 21.94
C ASP A 610 -21.35 18.88 20.60
N PHE A 611 -20.17 19.50 20.38
CA PHE A 611 -19.38 19.27 19.16
C PHE A 611 -18.37 18.15 19.35
N LEU A 612 -18.29 17.31 18.33
CA LEU A 612 -17.48 16.11 18.30
C LEU A 612 -16.17 16.34 17.54
N ALA A 613 -16.25 17.07 16.44
CA ALA A 613 -15.11 17.37 15.58
C ALA A 613 -15.14 18.85 15.18
N GLU A 614 -13.98 19.48 15.10
CA GLU A 614 -13.79 20.84 14.60
C GLU A 614 -12.65 20.86 13.59
N ILE A 615 -12.86 21.57 12.49
CA ILE A 615 -11.86 21.87 11.47
C ILE A 615 -11.77 23.40 11.38
N ALA A 616 -10.58 23.95 11.61
CA ALA A 616 -10.32 25.38 11.51
C ALA A 616 -9.17 25.63 10.53
N PHE A 617 -9.33 26.57 9.60
CA PHE A 617 -8.26 26.92 8.67
C PHE A 617 -8.28 28.40 8.29
N LYS A 618 -7.10 28.94 7.96
CA LYS A 618 -6.93 30.33 7.52
C LYS A 618 -7.03 30.41 6.01
N ALA A 619 -8.24 30.52 5.47
CA ALA A 619 -8.52 30.72 4.07
C ALA A 619 -7.93 32.01 3.48
N ASN A 620 -7.31 31.91 2.30
CA ASN A 620 -6.96 33.08 1.50
C ASN A 620 -8.26 33.75 0.99
N PRO A 621 -8.53 35.03 1.31
CA PRO A 621 -9.75 35.70 0.88
C PRO A 621 -9.96 35.73 -0.64
N ALA A 622 -8.88 35.70 -1.44
CA ALA A 622 -8.96 35.60 -2.89
C ALA A 622 -9.48 34.22 -3.35
N VAL A 623 -9.08 33.14 -2.66
CA VAL A 623 -9.48 31.75 -2.96
C VAL A 623 -10.92 31.49 -2.54
N ILE A 624 -11.38 32.11 -1.44
CA ILE A 624 -12.80 32.11 -1.06
C ILE A 624 -13.66 32.67 -2.21
N ASN A 625 -13.19 33.72 -2.89
CA ASN A 625 -13.93 34.30 -4.00
C ASN A 625 -14.00 33.35 -5.22
N GLU A 626 -12.97 32.54 -5.42
CA GLU A 626 -12.84 31.63 -6.57
C GLU A 626 -13.57 30.29 -6.39
N TYR A 627 -13.47 29.67 -5.20
CA TYR A 627 -13.92 28.29 -4.94
C TYR A 627 -15.26 28.18 -4.18
N LEU A 628 -15.63 29.14 -3.32
CA LEU A 628 -16.84 29.07 -2.48
C LEU A 628 -18.13 29.48 -3.21
N LEU A 629 -18.32 29.02 -4.46
CA LEU A 629 -19.52 29.19 -5.30
C LEU A 629 -19.72 30.56 -5.96
N LEU A 630 -18.91 31.57 -5.64
CA LEU A 630 -19.14 32.96 -6.05
C LEU A 630 -18.71 33.27 -7.49
N ASN A 631 -17.76 32.54 -8.09
CA ASN A 631 -17.45 32.76 -9.50
C ASN A 631 -18.51 32.24 -10.48
N LYS A 632 -19.32 31.24 -10.08
CA LYS A 632 -20.45 30.76 -10.89
C LYS A 632 -21.74 31.53 -10.60
N ILE A 633 -21.89 32.11 -9.42
CA ILE A 633 -23.00 32.97 -8.99
C ILE A 633 -22.52 34.41 -9.23
N LYS A 634 -22.76 35.01 -10.41
CA LYS A 634 -22.30 36.37 -10.72
C LYS A 634 -22.95 37.38 -9.76
N ILE A 635 -22.37 37.51 -8.57
CA ILE A 635 -22.79 38.51 -7.59
C ILE A 635 -22.57 39.86 -8.23
N ASP A 636 -23.63 40.66 -8.34
CA ASP A 636 -23.50 42.03 -8.80
C ASP A 636 -22.83 42.83 -7.68
N TYR A 637 -21.50 42.82 -7.69
CA TYR A 637 -20.66 43.53 -6.72
C TYR A 637 -20.90 45.05 -6.73
N ARG A 638 -21.73 45.59 -7.63
CA ARG A 638 -22.11 47.01 -7.69
C ARG A 638 -22.93 47.47 -6.48
N GLU A 639 -23.63 46.57 -5.77
CA GLU A 639 -24.35 46.92 -4.53
C GLU A 639 -23.54 46.66 -3.25
N LEU A 640 -22.49 45.84 -3.33
CA LEU A 640 -21.58 45.56 -2.22
C LEU A 640 -20.43 46.57 -2.22
N LYS A 641 -20.53 47.61 -1.39
CA LYS A 641 -19.49 48.66 -1.26
C LYS A 641 -18.06 48.16 -0.94
N ASN A 642 -17.91 46.91 -0.49
CA ASN A 642 -16.67 46.33 0.02
C ASN A 642 -16.39 44.94 -0.61
N GLU A 643 -15.12 44.61 -0.88
CA GLU A 643 -14.73 43.27 -1.33
C GLU A 643 -14.77 42.27 -0.16
N LEU A 644 -14.89 40.96 -0.44
CA LEU A 644 -14.88 39.90 0.59
C LEU A 644 -13.69 40.00 1.55
N LYS A 645 -12.50 40.32 1.03
CA LYS A 645 -11.27 40.55 1.82
C LYS A 645 -11.41 41.65 2.88
N ASP A 646 -12.35 42.58 2.72
CA ASP A 646 -12.60 43.69 3.63
C ASP A 646 -13.68 43.36 4.67
N ILE A 647 -14.39 42.24 4.49
CA ILE A 647 -15.52 41.82 5.33
C ILE A 647 -15.10 40.68 6.27
N ILE A 648 -14.36 39.68 5.77
CA ILE A 648 -13.95 38.51 6.53
C ILE A 648 -12.47 38.58 6.93
N THR A 649 -12.14 37.93 8.05
CA THR A 649 -10.75 37.83 8.54
C THR A 649 -9.90 36.83 7.77
N GLY A 650 -10.54 35.90 7.05
CA GLY A 650 -9.89 34.75 6.40
C GLY A 650 -9.94 33.47 7.24
N GLU A 651 -10.37 33.54 8.49
CA GLU A 651 -10.60 32.36 9.32
C GLU A 651 -11.93 31.68 8.94
N ILE A 652 -11.90 30.38 8.67
CA ILE A 652 -13.11 29.55 8.48
C ILE A 652 -13.03 28.38 9.45
N ARG A 653 -14.12 28.15 10.17
CA ARG A 653 -14.27 26.99 11.06
C ARG A 653 -15.50 26.20 10.70
N ILE A 654 -15.39 24.89 10.82
CA ILE A 654 -16.45 23.92 10.57
C ILE A 654 -16.48 22.98 11.77
N ALA A 655 -17.53 23.08 12.59
CA ALA A 655 -17.77 22.19 13.72
C ALA A 655 -18.90 21.20 13.38
N PHE A 656 -18.72 19.95 13.80
CA PHE A 656 -19.64 18.85 13.59
C PHE A 656 -20.21 18.40 14.94
N GLY A 657 -21.53 18.39 15.07
CA GLY A 657 -22.21 17.91 16.27
C GLY A 657 -22.40 16.38 16.29
N ASP A 658 -22.56 15.79 17.48
CA ASP A 658 -22.91 14.37 17.65
C ASP A 658 -24.42 14.17 17.37
N GLY A 659 -24.78 13.86 16.11
CA GLY A 659 -26.15 13.57 15.69
C GLY A 659 -26.40 12.07 15.49
N GLU A 660 -27.59 11.57 15.85
CA GLU A 660 -28.05 10.23 15.45
C GLU A 660 -28.28 10.22 13.94
N ASN A 661 -27.37 9.60 13.18
CA ASN A 661 -27.45 9.60 11.73
C ASN A 661 -27.52 8.14 11.22
N PRO A 662 -28.58 7.74 10.51
CA PRO A 662 -28.69 6.38 9.98
C PRO A 662 -27.72 6.13 8.80
N ILE A 663 -27.08 7.18 8.26
CA ILE A 663 -26.14 7.07 7.15
C ILE A 663 -24.71 7.14 7.69
N VAL A 664 -23.96 6.07 7.43
CA VAL A 664 -22.55 5.93 7.84
C VAL A 664 -21.66 6.12 6.62
N PHE A 665 -20.59 6.91 6.76
CA PHE A 665 -19.55 7.02 5.72
C PHE A 665 -18.59 5.84 5.85
N ASN A 666 -18.35 5.11 4.76
CA ASN A 666 -17.40 4.01 4.74
C ASN A 666 -15.97 4.56 4.96
N PRO A 667 -15.28 4.24 6.08
CA PRO A 667 -13.97 4.80 6.38
C PRO A 667 -12.89 4.39 5.36
N SER A 668 -13.04 3.23 4.71
CA SER A 668 -12.11 2.77 3.66
C SER A 668 -12.12 3.68 2.42
N SER A 669 -13.24 4.38 2.16
CA SER A 669 -13.37 5.36 1.08
C SER A 669 -12.60 6.67 1.35
N LEU A 670 -12.09 6.89 2.58
CA LEU A 670 -11.27 8.07 2.90
C LEU A 670 -9.96 8.08 2.10
N LYS A 671 -9.40 6.90 1.81
CA LYS A 671 -8.21 6.75 0.95
C LYS A 671 -8.49 7.26 -0.48
N ILE A 672 -9.65 6.89 -1.03
CA ILE A 672 -10.10 7.30 -2.37
C ILE A 672 -10.39 8.82 -2.40
N LEU A 673 -10.88 9.39 -1.30
CA LEU A 673 -11.15 10.83 -1.21
C LEU A 673 -9.86 11.69 -1.28
N LEU A 674 -8.76 11.18 -0.70
CA LEU A 674 -7.45 11.84 -0.68
C LEU A 674 -6.63 11.58 -1.95
N ASP A 675 -6.94 10.50 -2.68
CA ASP A 675 -6.30 10.10 -3.94
C ASP A 675 -7.09 10.63 -5.15
N GLN A 676 -6.59 11.71 -5.77
CA GLN A 676 -7.26 12.35 -6.92
C GLN A 676 -7.33 11.48 -8.18
N GLN A 677 -6.58 10.37 -8.24
CA GLN A 677 -6.45 9.53 -9.44
C GLN A 677 -7.20 8.20 -9.32
N SER A 678 -7.78 7.87 -8.16
CA SER A 678 -8.55 6.64 -7.99
C SER A 678 -9.89 6.70 -8.73
N TYR A 679 -10.22 5.62 -9.46
CA TYR A 679 -11.59 5.34 -9.90
C TYR A 679 -12.50 5.32 -8.65
N GLY A 680 -13.64 6.00 -8.67
CA GLY A 680 -14.53 6.10 -7.49
C GLY A 680 -14.40 7.38 -6.65
N HIS A 681 -13.52 8.32 -7.00
CA HIS A 681 -13.31 9.55 -6.20
C HIS A 681 -14.49 10.51 -6.22
N TYR A 682 -15.28 10.54 -7.31
CA TYR A 682 -16.50 11.34 -7.36
C TYR A 682 -17.58 10.76 -6.45
N GLU A 683 -17.73 9.44 -6.44
CA GLU A 683 -18.65 8.68 -5.59
C GLU A 683 -18.28 8.84 -4.11
N SER A 684 -16.99 8.75 -3.79
CA SER A 684 -16.48 8.94 -2.42
C SER A 684 -16.70 10.38 -1.94
N ARG A 685 -16.45 11.38 -2.79
CA ARG A 685 -16.75 12.80 -2.48
C ARG A 685 -18.24 13.02 -2.30
N ALA A 686 -19.06 12.51 -3.22
CA ALA A 686 -20.51 12.63 -3.13
C ALA A 686 -21.05 11.97 -1.85
N GLY A 687 -20.59 10.77 -1.52
CA GLY A 687 -20.93 10.06 -0.28
C GLY A 687 -20.51 10.83 0.96
N PHE A 688 -19.29 11.41 0.98
CA PHE A 688 -18.82 12.27 2.06
C PHE A 688 -19.69 13.52 2.22
N PHE A 689 -20.02 14.22 1.13
CA PHE A 689 -20.87 15.42 1.20
C PHE A 689 -22.33 15.11 1.57
N ILE A 690 -22.88 13.97 1.15
CA ILE A 690 -24.21 13.51 1.59
C ILE A 690 -24.19 13.20 3.09
N TRP A 691 -23.17 12.49 3.57
CA TRP A 691 -22.97 12.24 5.00
C TRP A 691 -22.85 13.56 5.77
N LEU A 692 -22.06 14.50 5.27
CA LEU A 692 -21.83 15.82 5.85
C LEU A 692 -23.11 16.66 5.92
N ALA A 693 -23.95 16.61 4.89
CA ALA A 693 -25.24 17.33 4.84
C ALA A 693 -26.25 16.82 5.88
N LEU A 694 -26.10 15.57 6.32
CA LEU A 694 -26.97 14.96 7.32
C LEU A 694 -26.45 15.15 8.74
N HIS A 695 -25.21 15.61 8.92
CA HIS A 695 -24.70 16.00 10.22
C HIS A 695 -25.08 17.44 10.55
N PRO A 696 -25.34 17.76 11.84
CA PRO A 696 -25.45 19.14 12.25
C PRO A 696 -24.08 19.81 12.13
N VAL A 697 -23.93 20.63 11.09
CA VAL A 697 -22.72 21.40 10.83
C VAL A 697 -22.93 22.84 11.28
N VAL A 698 -21.94 23.40 11.93
CA VAL A 698 -21.85 24.83 12.24
C VAL A 698 -20.60 25.37 11.59
N ILE A 699 -20.78 26.31 10.65
CA ILE A 699 -19.69 27.07 10.06
C ILE A 699 -19.63 28.42 10.78
N SER A 700 -18.44 28.79 11.26
CA SER A 700 -18.18 30.09 11.88
C SER A 700 -17.14 30.85 11.07
N ILE A 701 -17.45 32.11 10.74
CA ILE A 701 -16.58 33.00 9.95
C ILE A 701 -16.45 34.33 10.70
N PRO A 702 -15.28 34.62 11.30
CA PRO A 702 -15.04 35.90 11.94
C PRO A 702 -15.00 37.06 10.94
N LEU A 703 -15.71 38.13 11.29
CA LEU A 703 -15.94 39.32 10.51
C LEU A 703 -15.07 40.48 11.02
N LYS A 704 -14.55 41.30 10.10
CA LYS A 704 -13.87 42.56 10.44
C LYS A 704 -14.87 43.63 10.88
N ASN A 705 -16.11 43.58 10.38
CA ASN A 705 -17.17 44.55 10.63
C ASN A 705 -18.57 43.91 10.48
N GLU A 706 -19.35 43.88 11.56
CA GLU A 706 -20.71 43.33 11.56
C GLU A 706 -21.67 43.97 10.56
N LYS A 707 -21.61 45.30 10.37
CA LYS A 707 -22.53 46.00 9.44
C LYS A 707 -22.28 45.56 7.99
N ALA A 708 -21.01 45.45 7.61
CA ALA A 708 -20.62 44.97 6.30
C ALA A 708 -20.98 43.48 6.10
N GLY A 709 -20.77 42.66 7.14
CA GLY A 709 -21.17 41.25 7.14
C GLY A 709 -22.68 41.07 6.95
N LYS A 710 -23.52 41.83 7.67
CA LYS A 710 -24.99 41.79 7.53
C LYS A 710 -25.42 42.14 6.11
N SER A 711 -24.82 43.16 5.50
CA SER A 711 -25.10 43.53 4.11
C SER A 711 -24.73 42.39 3.15
N PHE A 712 -23.54 41.81 3.30
CA PHE A 712 -23.05 40.71 2.48
C PHE A 712 -23.92 39.46 2.57
N THR A 713 -24.24 38.98 3.77
CA THR A 713 -25.07 37.79 3.96
C THR A 713 -26.45 37.98 3.34
N ASN A 714 -27.05 39.16 3.47
CA ASN A 714 -28.35 39.45 2.87
C ASN A 714 -28.32 39.41 1.35
N SER A 715 -27.32 40.04 0.72
CA SER A 715 -27.15 40.00 -0.74
C SER A 715 -26.90 38.57 -1.23
N LEU A 716 -26.02 37.82 -0.57
CA LEU A 716 -25.72 36.43 -0.91
C LEU A 716 -26.96 35.52 -0.86
N LEU A 717 -27.75 35.63 0.20
CA LEU A 717 -28.97 34.81 0.34
C LEU A 717 -30.03 35.17 -0.71
N ALA A 718 -30.19 36.45 -1.05
CA ALA A 718 -31.12 36.89 -2.08
C ALA A 718 -30.75 36.31 -3.45
N GLU A 719 -29.46 36.33 -3.79
CA GLU A 719 -28.98 35.83 -5.07
C GLU A 719 -29.00 34.30 -5.17
N LEU A 720 -28.59 33.60 -4.11
CA LEU A 720 -28.73 32.14 -4.01
C LEU A 720 -30.19 31.72 -4.21
N THR A 721 -31.13 32.45 -3.62
CA THR A 721 -32.57 32.20 -3.79
C THR A 721 -33.00 32.37 -5.25
N ASN A 722 -32.60 33.46 -5.89
CA ASN A 722 -32.96 33.73 -7.29
C ASN A 722 -32.39 32.67 -8.24
N LYS A 723 -31.15 32.25 -8.02
CA LYS A 723 -30.47 31.28 -8.88
C LYS A 723 -30.96 29.85 -8.67
N LEU A 724 -31.20 29.43 -7.44
CA LEU A 724 -31.69 28.08 -7.16
C LEU A 724 -33.13 27.89 -7.64
N ASN A 725 -33.92 28.97 -7.74
CA ASN A 725 -35.26 28.96 -8.33
C ASN A 725 -35.27 28.96 -9.87
N SER A 726 -34.12 28.97 -10.56
CA SER A 726 -34.08 29.04 -12.03
C SER A 726 -34.32 27.69 -12.72
N GLY A 727 -34.60 26.61 -11.98
CA GLY A 727 -34.88 25.27 -12.51
C GLY A 727 -36.08 24.59 -11.82
N ASN A 728 -36.61 23.53 -12.42
CA ASN A 728 -37.87 22.90 -11.97
C ASN A 728 -37.71 21.91 -10.79
N LEU A 729 -36.48 21.55 -10.43
CA LEU A 729 -36.21 20.48 -9.45
C LEU A 729 -36.04 21.00 -8.02
N ILE A 730 -35.58 22.23 -7.85
CA ILE A 730 -35.25 22.85 -6.55
C ILE A 730 -35.99 24.18 -6.45
N LYS A 731 -36.71 24.40 -5.36
CA LYS A 731 -37.33 25.68 -5.01
C LYS A 731 -36.63 26.26 -3.77
N ALA A 732 -36.13 27.48 -3.85
CA ALA A 732 -35.50 28.17 -2.74
C ALA A 732 -36.41 29.28 -2.18
N GLU A 733 -36.47 29.42 -0.86
CA GLU A 733 -37.22 30.45 -0.15
C GLU A 733 -36.31 31.06 0.93
N ASN A 734 -36.29 32.38 1.07
CA ASN A 734 -35.53 33.08 2.11
C ASN A 734 -36.49 33.84 3.04
N PHE A 735 -36.37 33.68 4.35
CA PHE A 735 -37.19 34.37 5.34
C PHE A 735 -36.40 34.68 6.62
N ARG A 736 -36.87 35.67 7.38
CA ARG A 736 -36.23 36.12 8.63
C ARG A 736 -37.17 35.93 9.81
N TYR A 737 -36.60 35.63 10.96
CA TYR A 737 -37.32 35.69 12.24
C TYR A 737 -36.39 36.25 13.32
N SER A 738 -36.99 36.98 14.26
CA SER A 738 -36.28 37.56 15.41
C SER A 738 -36.61 36.71 16.64
N THR A 739 -35.58 36.30 17.39
CA THR A 739 -35.76 35.53 18.63
C THR A 739 -34.74 35.99 19.65
N GLY A 740 -35.20 36.67 20.71
CA GLY A 740 -34.31 37.17 21.77
C GLY A 740 -33.38 38.31 21.36
N GLY A 741 -33.76 39.15 20.38
CA GLY A 741 -33.00 40.31 19.94
C GLY A 741 -32.02 40.05 18.78
N ASP A 742 -31.69 38.78 18.51
CA ASP A 742 -30.87 38.36 17.37
C ASP A 742 -31.74 38.10 16.13
N GLU A 743 -31.29 38.58 14.95
CA GLU A 743 -31.91 38.29 13.65
C GLU A 743 -31.34 37.01 13.04
N ILE A 744 -32.21 36.04 12.71
CA ILE A 744 -31.83 34.79 12.05
C ILE A 744 -32.44 34.77 10.65
N ASN A 745 -31.61 34.56 9.63
CA ASN A 745 -32.08 34.33 8.26
C ASN A 745 -32.12 32.83 7.97
N ILE A 746 -33.17 32.36 7.30
CA ILE A 746 -33.32 30.96 6.86
C ILE A 746 -33.41 30.92 5.33
N LEU A 747 -32.50 30.18 4.72
CA LEU A 747 -32.63 29.68 3.35
C LEU A 747 -33.22 28.27 3.38
N LYS A 748 -34.45 28.13 2.89
CA LYS A 748 -35.15 26.85 2.75
C LYS A 748 -35.08 26.39 1.30
N LEU A 749 -34.58 25.18 1.07
CA LEU A 749 -34.50 24.52 -0.22
C LEU A 749 -35.48 23.35 -0.25
N THR A 750 -36.39 23.34 -1.22
CA THR A 750 -37.36 22.28 -1.44
C THR A 750 -36.96 21.50 -2.70
N VAL A 751 -36.54 20.25 -2.55
CA VAL A 751 -36.16 19.35 -3.67
C VAL A 751 -37.36 18.48 -4.03
N GLY A 752 -37.76 18.47 -5.31
CA GLY A 752 -38.83 17.62 -5.84
C GLY A 752 -40.19 17.80 -5.14
N ASN A 753 -40.43 18.97 -4.55
CA ASN A 753 -41.61 19.32 -3.72
C ASN A 753 -41.82 18.46 -2.46
N SER A 754 -40.90 17.58 -2.08
CA SER A 754 -41.07 16.62 -1.00
C SER A 754 -40.03 16.74 0.11
N LEU A 755 -38.78 17.10 -0.22
CA LEU A 755 -37.68 17.21 0.74
C LEU A 755 -37.35 18.68 1.02
N ASN A 756 -37.37 19.09 2.29
CA ASN A 756 -37.01 20.44 2.72
C ASN A 756 -35.68 20.45 3.47
N ILE A 757 -34.70 21.22 2.99
CA ILE A 757 -33.43 21.49 3.65
C ILE A 757 -33.47 22.94 4.15
N ARG A 758 -33.10 23.20 5.41
CA ARG A 758 -33.05 24.55 5.98
C ARG A 758 -31.63 24.89 6.38
N ILE A 759 -31.16 26.05 5.93
CA ILE A 759 -29.86 26.63 6.28
C ILE A 759 -30.14 27.92 7.02
N HIS A 760 -29.72 27.99 8.27
CA HIS A 760 -29.89 29.14 9.14
C HIS A 760 -28.59 29.94 9.21
N THR A 761 -28.69 31.27 9.24
CA THR A 761 -27.55 32.17 9.38
C THR A 761 -27.81 33.24 10.44
N MET A 762 -26.79 33.56 11.24
CA MET A 762 -26.87 34.55 12.33
C MET A 762 -25.54 35.29 12.44
N ILE A 763 -25.57 36.60 12.71
CA ILE A 763 -24.35 37.40 12.99
C ILE A 763 -24.39 37.87 14.43
N ARG A 764 -23.35 37.55 15.20
CA ARG A 764 -23.20 37.93 16.61
C ARG A 764 -21.73 37.95 17.02
N ASP A 765 -21.33 38.90 17.86
CA ASP A 765 -19.98 39.03 18.41
C ASP A 765 -18.90 39.03 17.30
N ASN A 766 -19.12 39.82 16.23
CA ASN A 766 -18.29 39.86 15.02
C ASN A 766 -18.09 38.49 14.33
N ASN A 767 -19.00 37.53 14.47
CA ASN A 767 -18.94 36.24 13.77
C ASN A 767 -20.22 36.00 12.96
N LEU A 768 -20.05 35.51 11.73
CA LEU A 768 -21.14 34.94 10.93
C LEU A 768 -21.21 33.43 11.18
N TYR A 769 -22.33 32.99 11.70
CA TYR A 769 -22.66 31.59 11.92
C TYR A 769 -23.59 31.10 10.81
N ILE A 770 -23.31 29.92 10.26
CA ILE A 770 -24.15 29.21 9.28
C ILE A 770 -24.36 27.79 9.81
N THR A 771 -25.60 27.33 9.90
CA THR A 771 -25.89 25.96 10.36
C THR A 771 -27.10 25.35 9.70
N THR A 772 -27.14 24.02 9.64
CA THR A 772 -28.29 23.23 9.17
C THR A 772 -29.32 22.96 10.27
N SER A 773 -29.07 23.37 11.52
CA SER A 773 -29.91 23.01 12.67
C SER A 773 -30.23 24.17 13.60
N GLU A 774 -31.53 24.35 13.87
CA GLU A 774 -32.06 25.38 14.78
C GLU A 774 -31.57 25.22 16.22
N LYS A 775 -31.39 23.96 16.68
CA LYS A 775 -30.89 23.63 18.02
C LYS A 775 -29.52 24.27 18.28
N TYR A 776 -28.62 24.26 17.29
CA TYR A 776 -27.26 24.76 17.46
C TYR A 776 -27.19 26.29 17.43
N ILE A 777 -28.06 26.96 16.66
CA ILE A 777 -28.21 28.42 16.78
C ILE A 777 -28.66 28.84 18.18
N ALA A 778 -29.59 28.10 18.79
CA ALA A 778 -29.97 28.36 20.17
C ALA A 778 -28.80 28.13 21.14
N ALA A 779 -28.03 27.05 20.96
CA ALA A 779 -26.86 26.75 21.79
C ALA A 779 -25.74 27.81 21.70
N ILE A 780 -25.51 28.40 20.53
CA ILE A 780 -24.56 29.52 20.35
C ILE A 780 -24.96 30.74 21.19
N LYS A 781 -26.26 30.92 21.49
CA LYS A 781 -26.72 32.08 22.28
C LYS A 781 -26.37 31.99 23.77
N GLU A 782 -26.29 30.77 24.31
CA GLU A 782 -26.22 30.49 25.75
C GLU A 782 -24.78 30.39 26.28
N GLN A 783 -23.78 30.25 25.40
CA GLN A 783 -22.40 29.98 25.79
C GLN A 783 -21.52 31.25 25.77
N LYS A 784 -20.53 31.28 26.67
CA LYS A 784 -19.45 32.28 26.63
C LYS A 784 -18.30 31.72 25.78
N PRO A 785 -17.58 32.55 24.99
CA PRO A 785 -16.38 32.10 24.30
C PRO A 785 -15.39 31.52 25.31
N ALA A 786 -14.77 30.37 24.99
CA ALA A 786 -13.73 29.79 25.83
C ALA A 786 -12.52 30.75 25.92
N GLN A 787 -11.60 30.49 26.86
CA GLN A 787 -10.38 31.30 27.07
C GLN A 787 -9.09 30.62 26.63
N THR A 788 -9.15 29.38 26.14
CA THR A 788 -7.95 28.64 25.70
C THR A 788 -7.58 29.02 24.27
N SER A 789 -6.57 29.88 24.13
CA SER A 789 -5.89 30.15 22.87
C SER A 789 -5.24 28.87 22.33
N MET A 790 -5.50 28.51 21.08
CA MET A 790 -4.81 27.38 20.45
C MET A 790 -3.42 27.79 19.98
N ASP A 791 -2.58 26.79 19.71
CA ASP A 791 -1.28 26.97 19.06
C ASP A 791 -1.44 27.63 17.68
N GLU A 792 -0.50 28.51 17.34
CA GLU A 792 -0.44 29.20 16.06
C GLU A 792 -0.34 28.22 14.88
N SER A 793 -1.40 28.14 14.05
CA SER A 793 -1.48 27.19 12.93
C SER A 793 -2.24 27.72 11.72
N ASN A 794 -2.06 27.05 10.57
CA ASN A 794 -2.77 27.34 9.31
C ASN A 794 -4.02 26.47 9.16
N LEU A 795 -3.96 25.23 9.66
CA LEU A 795 -5.04 24.25 9.71
C LEU A 795 -4.98 23.54 11.07
N CYS A 796 -6.14 23.42 11.72
CA CYS A 796 -6.30 22.66 12.94
C CYS A 796 -7.51 21.74 12.83
N LEU A 797 -7.37 20.53 13.33
CA LEU A 797 -8.38 19.49 13.44
C LEU A 797 -8.46 19.10 14.91
N GLU A 798 -9.62 19.20 15.53
CA GLU A 798 -9.85 18.72 16.89
C GLU A 798 -10.97 17.69 16.91
N LEU A 799 -10.77 16.62 17.67
CA LEU A 799 -11.77 15.59 17.95
C LEU A 799 -11.95 15.51 19.46
N ASN A 800 -13.12 15.89 19.95
CA ASN A 800 -13.48 15.79 21.36
C ASN A 800 -14.16 14.45 21.62
N LEU A 801 -13.36 13.48 22.01
CA LEU A 801 -13.81 12.17 22.42
C LEU A 801 -14.33 12.16 23.86
N GLY A 802 -14.30 13.25 24.62
CA GLY A 802 -14.89 13.31 25.97
C GLY A 802 -16.42 13.31 25.99
N ASN A 803 -17.05 13.77 24.89
CA ASN A 803 -18.49 13.99 24.78
C ASN A 803 -19.24 12.82 24.10
N LYS A 804 -18.74 11.59 24.23
CA LYS A 804 -19.28 10.41 23.50
C LYS A 804 -20.71 10.12 23.93
N LYS A 805 -21.67 10.24 23.01
CA LYS A 805 -22.95 9.51 23.15
C LYS A 805 -23.02 8.36 22.17
N ASN A 806 -22.74 8.58 20.87
CA ASN A 806 -22.96 7.55 19.84
C ASN A 806 -21.77 7.26 18.91
N ILE A 807 -20.80 8.18 18.76
CA ILE A 807 -19.70 8.00 17.78
C ILE A 807 -18.85 6.75 18.01
N GLN A 808 -18.56 6.40 19.26
CA GLN A 808 -17.73 5.22 19.55
C GLN A 808 -18.39 3.95 19.03
N GLU A 809 -19.71 3.84 19.19
CA GLU A 809 -20.47 2.70 18.65
C GLU A 809 -20.52 2.71 17.12
N TYR A 810 -20.67 3.87 16.49
CA TYR A 810 -20.66 3.96 15.02
C TYR A 810 -19.31 3.56 14.42
N PHE A 811 -18.21 4.09 14.95
CA PHE A 811 -16.87 3.69 14.53
C PHE A 811 -16.66 2.20 14.77
N LEU A 812 -17.02 1.71 15.95
CA LEU A 812 -16.89 0.30 16.28
C LEU A 812 -17.68 -0.58 15.29
N LYS A 813 -18.93 -0.24 14.96
CA LYS A 813 -19.74 -0.98 13.98
C LYS A 813 -19.10 -0.97 12.58
N ALA A 814 -18.70 0.19 12.07
CA ALA A 814 -18.09 0.31 10.74
C ALA A 814 -16.79 -0.51 10.62
N PHE A 815 -15.93 -0.44 11.64
CA PHE A 815 -14.69 -1.23 11.67
C PHE A 815 -14.93 -2.73 11.91
N ILE A 816 -16.00 -3.09 12.63
CA ILE A 816 -16.41 -4.50 12.77
C ILE A 816 -16.89 -5.05 11.42
N GLU A 817 -17.72 -4.30 10.69
CA GLU A 817 -18.23 -4.69 9.36
C GLU A 817 -17.09 -4.84 8.34
N ASP A 818 -16.17 -3.88 8.30
CA ASP A 818 -14.97 -3.95 7.46
C ASP A 818 -14.06 -5.13 7.87
N GLY A 819 -13.85 -5.32 9.17
CA GLY A 819 -13.08 -6.43 9.72
C GLY A 819 -13.69 -7.79 9.39
N LEU A 820 -15.03 -7.89 9.39
CA LEU A 820 -15.76 -9.07 8.95
C LEU A 820 -15.54 -9.34 7.46
N ASN A 821 -15.77 -8.34 6.60
CA ASN A 821 -15.60 -8.48 5.14
C ASN A 821 -14.20 -8.97 4.76
N ARG A 822 -13.16 -8.40 5.40
CA ARG A 822 -11.77 -8.82 5.19
C ARG A 822 -11.49 -10.23 5.74
N SER A 823 -12.12 -10.58 6.87
CA SER A 823 -12.00 -11.92 7.45
C SER A 823 -12.68 -12.99 6.60
N LEU A 824 -13.75 -12.64 5.86
CA LEU A 824 -14.41 -13.57 4.95
C LEU A 824 -13.51 -14.00 3.79
N LYS A 825 -12.64 -13.11 3.29
CA LYS A 825 -11.64 -13.43 2.25
C LYS A 825 -10.63 -14.52 2.66
N ASN A 826 -10.47 -14.80 3.96
CA ASN A 826 -9.58 -15.86 4.42
C ASN A 826 -10.20 -17.28 4.30
N PHE A 827 -11.52 -17.40 4.12
CA PHE A 827 -12.19 -18.71 4.11
C PHE A 827 -11.72 -19.61 2.97
N GLY A 828 -11.60 -19.08 1.75
CA GLY A 828 -11.11 -19.88 0.62
C GLY A 828 -9.67 -20.37 0.82
N THR A 829 -8.79 -19.54 1.41
CA THR A 829 -7.43 -19.98 1.77
C THR A 829 -7.44 -21.10 2.80
N ILE A 830 -8.25 -20.98 3.87
CA ILE A 830 -8.33 -22.04 4.89
C ILE A 830 -8.99 -23.31 4.33
N LYS A 831 -9.94 -23.17 3.41
CA LYS A 831 -10.54 -24.29 2.67
C LYS A 831 -9.47 -25.01 1.85
N LEU A 832 -8.69 -24.29 1.05
CA LEU A 832 -7.59 -24.85 0.29
C LEU A 832 -6.62 -25.61 1.21
N MET A 833 -6.19 -25.01 2.32
CA MET A 833 -5.25 -25.65 3.24
C MET A 833 -5.83 -26.89 3.93
N THR A 834 -7.13 -26.88 4.26
CA THR A 834 -7.82 -28.04 4.83
C THR A 834 -7.96 -29.17 3.82
N GLU A 835 -8.12 -28.86 2.53
CA GLU A 835 -8.12 -29.87 1.47
C GLU A 835 -6.72 -30.46 1.22
N LEU A 836 -5.67 -29.67 1.39
CA LEU A 836 -4.27 -30.11 1.23
C LEU A 836 -3.77 -30.92 2.43
N TYR A 837 -4.24 -30.59 3.64
CA TYR A 837 -3.80 -31.19 4.91
C TYR A 837 -5.01 -31.53 5.81
N PRO A 838 -5.83 -32.53 5.43
CA PRO A 838 -7.07 -32.86 6.13
C PRO A 838 -6.85 -33.34 7.58
N GLU A 839 -5.66 -33.82 7.89
CA GLU A 839 -5.25 -34.30 9.23
C GLU A 839 -4.85 -33.19 10.19
N LYS A 840 -4.53 -31.99 9.70
CA LYS A 840 -4.02 -30.88 10.52
C LYS A 840 -5.14 -30.09 11.16
N ASN A 841 -4.92 -29.67 12.40
CA ASN A 841 -5.82 -28.74 13.10
C ASN A 841 -5.56 -27.28 12.68
N SER A 842 -6.41 -26.36 13.13
CA SER A 842 -6.33 -24.93 12.78
C SER A 842 -4.95 -24.31 13.06
N ASP A 843 -4.39 -24.53 14.25
CA ASP A 843 -3.12 -23.93 14.65
C ASP A 843 -1.95 -24.52 13.82
N GLU A 844 -1.99 -25.81 13.52
CA GLU A 844 -1.03 -26.46 12.62
C GLU A 844 -1.14 -25.96 11.17
N LEU A 845 -2.36 -25.67 10.69
CA LEU A 845 -2.56 -25.10 9.35
C LEU A 845 -1.96 -23.68 9.26
N GLN A 846 -2.08 -22.87 10.31
CA GLN A 846 -1.42 -21.55 10.37
C GLN A 846 0.10 -21.69 10.32
N GLU A 847 0.66 -22.68 11.03
CA GLU A 847 2.09 -22.95 10.97
C GLU A 847 2.55 -23.39 9.57
N VAL A 848 1.77 -24.25 8.90
CA VAL A 848 2.04 -24.64 7.51
C VAL A 848 1.95 -23.44 6.56
N LEU A 849 0.94 -22.57 6.71
CA LEU A 849 0.80 -21.34 5.94
C LEU A 849 2.02 -20.43 6.11
N TYR A 850 2.44 -20.20 7.36
CA TYR A 850 3.61 -19.36 7.62
C TYR A 850 4.90 -19.98 7.06
N ASN A 851 5.08 -21.28 7.26
CA ASN A 851 6.29 -21.99 6.83
C ASN A 851 6.39 -22.20 5.31
N ASN A 852 5.26 -22.22 4.58
CA ASN A 852 5.25 -22.37 3.12
C ASN A 852 5.02 -21.06 2.37
N PHE A 853 4.29 -20.10 2.93
CA PHE A 853 3.86 -18.89 2.20
C PHE A 853 4.19 -17.57 2.91
N GLY A 854 4.63 -17.61 4.17
CA GLY A 854 5.20 -16.43 4.85
C GLY A 854 4.19 -15.53 5.56
N PHE A 855 2.93 -15.96 5.67
CA PHE A 855 1.88 -15.25 6.40
C PHE A 855 0.99 -16.23 7.17
N ILE A 856 0.26 -15.71 8.15
CA ILE A 856 -0.87 -16.39 8.81
C ILE A 856 -2.16 -15.64 8.50
N THR A 857 -3.29 -16.35 8.46
CA THR A 857 -4.59 -15.68 8.39
C THR A 857 -5.00 -15.24 9.79
N THR A 858 -5.56 -14.04 9.88
CA THR A 858 -6.00 -13.46 11.15
C THR A 858 -7.44 -12.98 11.04
N CYS A 859 -8.15 -12.98 12.15
CA CYS A 859 -9.41 -12.27 12.27
C CYS A 859 -9.14 -10.99 13.07
N PRO A 860 -9.34 -9.80 12.49
CA PRO A 860 -9.15 -8.54 13.21
C PRO A 860 -10.09 -8.37 14.41
N LEU A 861 -11.16 -9.17 14.44
CA LEU A 861 -12.13 -9.29 15.53
C LEU A 861 -11.77 -10.39 16.54
N GLY A 862 -10.58 -11.00 16.40
CA GLY A 862 -9.95 -11.98 17.31
C GLY A 862 -10.48 -13.41 17.27
N GLY A 863 -11.24 -13.77 16.24
CA GLY A 863 -11.64 -15.17 16.01
C GLY A 863 -10.56 -16.05 15.38
N LYS A 864 -10.68 -17.36 15.57
CA LYS A 864 -9.88 -18.38 14.87
C LYS A 864 -10.72 -19.07 13.80
N TYR A 865 -10.09 -19.57 12.75
CA TYR A 865 -10.75 -20.36 11.72
C TYR A 865 -10.66 -21.83 12.08
N GLU A 866 -11.78 -22.47 12.34
CA GLU A 866 -11.85 -23.87 12.76
C GLU A 866 -12.74 -24.68 11.83
N LYS A 867 -12.57 -26.00 11.85
CA LYS A 867 -13.42 -26.94 11.13
C LYS A 867 -14.45 -27.50 12.09
N ASP A 868 -15.74 -27.36 11.76
CA ASP A 868 -16.80 -28.02 12.52
C ASP A 868 -16.66 -29.54 12.37
N LYS A 869 -16.60 -30.24 13.50
CA LYS A 869 -16.48 -31.70 13.57
C LYS A 869 -17.70 -32.41 12.99
N LYS A 870 -18.87 -31.78 12.94
CA LYS A 870 -20.12 -32.39 12.46
C LYS A 870 -20.36 -32.16 10.97
N SER A 871 -20.32 -30.91 10.51
CA SER A 871 -20.57 -30.57 9.11
C SER A 871 -19.32 -30.68 8.23
N GLY A 872 -18.12 -30.62 8.83
CA GLY A 872 -16.86 -30.51 8.10
C GLY A 872 -16.63 -29.12 7.48
N GLU A 873 -17.55 -28.19 7.68
CA GLU A 873 -17.47 -26.82 7.19
C GLU A 873 -16.51 -25.98 8.04
N ILE A 874 -15.90 -24.98 7.41
CA ILE A 874 -15.04 -24.02 8.10
C ILE A 874 -15.92 -22.93 8.68
N PHE A 875 -15.62 -22.52 9.92
CA PHE A 875 -16.25 -21.39 10.57
C PHE A 875 -15.21 -20.55 11.31
N ASN A 876 -15.52 -19.28 11.52
CA ASN A 876 -14.75 -18.42 12.40
C ASN A 876 -15.36 -18.42 13.80
N THR A 877 -14.57 -18.56 14.86
CA THR A 877 -15.11 -18.61 16.23
C THR A 877 -15.86 -17.33 16.65
N GLN A 878 -15.54 -16.20 16.00
CA GLN A 878 -16.14 -14.90 16.30
C GLN A 878 -17.48 -14.69 15.59
N PHE A 879 -17.56 -14.98 14.30
CA PHE A 879 -18.74 -14.67 13.49
C PHE A 879 -19.38 -15.86 12.78
N GLY A 880 -18.92 -17.10 13.00
CA GLY A 880 -19.54 -18.29 12.44
C GLY A 880 -19.17 -18.56 10.97
N TYR A 881 -20.14 -19.04 10.19
CA TYR A 881 -19.92 -19.56 8.84
C TYR A 881 -19.90 -18.46 7.77
N TYR A 882 -19.26 -18.75 6.63
CA TYR A 882 -19.12 -17.80 5.51
C TYR A 882 -20.47 -17.29 4.96
N ASN A 883 -21.44 -18.19 4.77
CA ASN A 883 -22.74 -17.85 4.16
C ASN A 883 -23.70 -17.12 5.12
N LEU A 884 -23.43 -17.16 6.43
CA LEU A 884 -24.29 -16.55 7.45
C LEU A 884 -23.45 -16.05 8.63
N PRO A 885 -22.63 -14.99 8.44
CA PRO A 885 -21.83 -14.45 9.50
C PRO A 885 -22.73 -13.75 10.54
N VAL A 886 -22.57 -14.08 11.81
CA VAL A 886 -23.29 -13.48 12.94
C VAL A 886 -22.26 -12.92 13.92
N ILE A 887 -22.15 -11.60 13.98
CA ILE A 887 -21.27 -10.93 14.94
C ILE A 887 -21.83 -11.12 16.34
N LYS A 888 -21.05 -11.76 17.21
CA LYS A 888 -21.37 -11.91 18.64
C LYS A 888 -21.05 -10.63 19.41
N GLU A 889 -21.93 -10.25 20.34
CA GLU A 889 -21.65 -9.18 21.31
C GLU A 889 -20.39 -9.51 22.14
N GLY A 890 -19.59 -8.49 22.45
CA GLY A 890 -18.34 -8.67 23.20
C GLY A 890 -17.17 -9.22 22.39
N SER A 891 -17.18 -9.05 21.06
CA SER A 891 -16.03 -9.32 20.19
C SER A 891 -14.74 -8.69 20.76
N LYS A 892 -13.64 -9.44 20.76
CA LYS A 892 -12.32 -8.99 21.23
C LYS A 892 -11.32 -9.19 20.11
N GLY A 893 -10.70 -8.14 19.61
CA GLY A 893 -9.70 -8.22 18.56
C GLY A 893 -8.87 -6.95 18.47
N PHE A 894 -7.75 -6.99 17.73
CA PHE A 894 -6.79 -5.90 17.74
C PHE A 894 -7.39 -4.56 17.28
N ILE A 895 -8.37 -4.59 16.36
CA ILE A 895 -9.06 -3.38 15.89
C ILE A 895 -9.92 -2.80 17.00
N ILE A 896 -10.66 -3.66 17.70
CA ILE A 896 -11.51 -3.26 18.81
C ILE A 896 -10.63 -2.68 19.93
N ASP A 897 -9.48 -3.29 20.19
CA ASP A 897 -8.51 -2.80 21.17
C ASP A 897 -7.90 -1.46 20.75
N GLU A 898 -7.51 -1.28 19.48
CA GLU A 898 -6.98 -0.01 18.98
C GLU A 898 -8.02 1.11 18.98
N ILE A 899 -9.26 0.82 18.62
CA ILE A 899 -10.37 1.76 18.74
C ILE A 899 -10.60 2.11 20.21
N ASN A 900 -10.71 1.12 21.09
CA ASN A 900 -10.89 1.37 22.53
C ASN A 900 -9.72 2.18 23.10
N ASN A 901 -8.49 1.93 22.67
CA ASN A 901 -7.30 2.70 23.05
C ASN A 901 -7.37 4.14 22.53
N LEU A 902 -7.78 4.36 21.27
CA LEU A 902 -8.02 5.70 20.72
C LEU A 902 -9.04 6.47 21.56
N PHE A 903 -10.10 5.78 21.97
CA PHE A 903 -11.14 6.33 22.83
C PHE A 903 -10.75 6.42 24.32
N LYS A 904 -9.55 5.98 24.75
CA LYS A 904 -9.05 6.32 26.11
C LYS A 904 -8.66 7.78 26.21
N TYR A 905 -8.34 8.42 25.09
CA TYR A 905 -8.05 9.84 25.04
C TYR A 905 -9.35 10.65 25.07
N ARG A 906 -9.34 11.79 25.76
CA ARG A 906 -10.45 12.75 25.79
C ARG A 906 -10.44 13.68 24.61
N ASN A 907 -9.26 14.14 24.20
CA ASN A 907 -9.11 15.07 23.09
C ASN A 907 -7.99 14.61 22.16
N LEU A 908 -8.28 14.56 20.87
CA LEU A 908 -7.27 14.43 19.83
C LEU A 908 -7.19 15.77 19.10
N SER A 909 -6.00 16.29 18.87
CA SER A 909 -5.82 17.45 18.03
C SER A 909 -4.70 17.23 17.02
N SER A 910 -4.86 17.77 15.83
CA SER A 910 -3.86 17.82 14.79
C SER A 910 -3.76 19.24 14.27
N SER A 911 -2.57 19.79 14.18
CA SER A 911 -2.32 21.14 13.69
C SER A 911 -1.24 21.10 12.62
N PHE A 912 -1.40 21.93 11.60
CA PHE A 912 -0.46 22.11 10.50
C PHE A 912 -0.16 23.60 10.35
N SER A 913 1.11 23.94 10.23
CA SER A 913 1.58 25.32 10.08
C SER A 913 2.52 25.42 8.89
N LEU A 914 2.26 26.41 8.04
CA LEU A 914 3.07 26.75 6.89
C LEU A 914 4.12 27.77 7.33
N THR A 915 5.37 27.36 7.39
CA THR A 915 6.50 28.24 7.71
C THR A 915 7.24 28.63 6.43
N SER A 916 8.08 29.67 6.51
CA SER A 916 8.99 30.03 5.40
C SER A 916 9.93 28.89 5.00
N THR A 917 10.14 27.92 5.90
CA THR A 917 11.10 26.83 5.71
C THR A 917 10.45 25.49 5.40
N GLY A 918 9.15 25.31 5.61
CA GLY A 918 8.48 24.01 5.45
C GLY A 918 7.15 23.94 6.16
N ILE A 919 6.57 22.74 6.20
CA ILE A 919 5.33 22.43 6.93
C ILE A 919 5.71 21.81 8.26
N THR A 920 5.27 22.40 9.37
CA THR A 920 5.28 21.71 10.67
C THR A 920 3.91 21.13 10.93
N PHE A 921 3.85 19.92 11.46
CA PHE A 921 2.62 19.32 11.95
C PHE A 921 2.79 18.84 13.38
N LYS A 922 1.71 18.85 14.14
CA LYS A 922 1.68 18.38 15.51
C LYS A 922 0.36 17.69 15.78
N PHE A 923 0.45 16.43 16.19
CA PHE A 923 -0.66 15.63 16.67
C PHE A 923 -0.52 15.42 18.17
N THR A 924 -1.58 15.65 18.93
CA THR A 924 -1.61 15.36 20.37
C THR A 924 -2.86 14.57 20.72
N ALA A 925 -2.69 13.55 21.56
CA ALA A 925 -3.77 12.77 22.12
C ALA A 925 -3.70 12.88 23.64
N LYS A 926 -4.64 13.65 24.21
CA LYS A 926 -4.69 13.97 25.65
C LYS A 926 -5.64 13.05 26.38
N LYS A 927 -5.19 12.47 27.50
CA LYS A 927 -5.99 11.53 28.32
C LYS A 927 -7.11 12.23 29.11
#